data_AF-A0A6A5E7G4-F1
#
_entry.id   AF-A0A6A5E7G4-F1
#
_cell.length_a   1.000
_cell.length_b   1.000
_cell.length_c   1.000
_cell.angle_alpha   90.00
_cell.angle_beta   90.00
_cell.angle_gamma   90.00
#
_symmetry.space_group_name_H-M   'P 1'
#
loop_
_entity.id
_entity.type
_entity.pdbx_description
1 polymer ?
#
loop_
_entity_poly.entity_id
_entity_poly.type
_entity_poly.pdbx_seq_one_letter_code
_entity_poly.pdbx_strand_id
1 'polypeptide(L)'
;MSGDTSTLSWRSMSPTSQSDSSDISPSATVARDSIFPVKIIKVCFLSNSSNLGKNFKLVRCEEGWTVKAIVNLVLSSGCVGPDIRYSQCYCLLLKHLKSSEMHWLHPDLAVSELTQRYEQQHLEAEWRYDLRIRYIPADFMEKFKDDSTTMLYFYQQVRSDYMQQYASKVSDGMALQLGCLEIRRFYKDMNPNGLEKKSNFELLEKDVGLDLFFPRELINSMKPKQLRRLIQQTFQGYSTLKQDQCMTRFFTTLAQCYSYTQESFACQLVHGWNLTIDLVIGPEGISQQTENSTPVCLATFSQVRSISCSAESDSRALLTVHIEGAKQPLSVNTSSLAMAENMADLIDGYCRLEGSSESSLIIRPSKGRDTKLKLPDIPKHGASSGSFRSLTSGSDIYAEIPEGIAACGEKHRISRDDVVVGRILGEGFFGEVHDGVYKSPTGERICVAIKTCKDRSAEVKEKFLSEAGLMKNLDHPHIVRLIGVIEVDPVWIVMELLEHGELGNYLVEQQYILNSSTLILYCLQICKALAYLEGLNMVHRDIAVRNVLVASPECVKLGDFGLSRYVDEQEYYKASVSRLPIKWMAPESINFRRFTTASDVWMFGVCMWEIYSMAQQPFFWLENGQVINQLELGKRLPKPQQCPPAVYSLLTHCWSYEPHGRPSFGQLVCSLSDIHRIELEQEGRRDRTRSVTLFDPKHLTEPPPKPSRIQDNTLPRVTQRTERDTRPVWEKEKEQVEDTLQRQRKEMLMDKQWLEQEERQLDPFVRVDSHTKPPVERPENGPPDKPPMPSTLSQPRPTAEMDRSGDQVYTCVMAMVKQVVQLKNDVNTLPASEYPNAVRVVGIALRSLIQSVDEILPSLHSSITTEIDGTKKLLNKDLGELINKMRLAQQNSITSLKEECQRQMLAAAHTLAMDSKNLLDAVDQARVRANLVKPRPASCDAEDSGD
;
A
#
# COMPACT_ATOMS: atom_id res chain seq x y z
N MET A 1 24.74 -61.20 -21.34
CA MET A 1 24.97 -60.99 -19.90
C MET A 1 23.66 -60.47 -19.32
N SER A 2 23.00 -61.36 -18.60
CA SER A 2 21.66 -61.32 -18.02
C SER A 2 21.44 -60.24 -16.95
N GLY A 3 20.20 -59.74 -16.85
CA GLY A 3 19.76 -58.85 -15.76
C GLY A 3 18.40 -58.20 -16.03
N ASP A 4 17.36 -59.02 -16.00
CA ASP A 4 16.02 -58.83 -16.59
C ASP A 4 15.15 -57.64 -16.13
N THR A 5 14.48 -57.09 -17.15
CA THR A 5 13.19 -56.39 -17.16
C THR A 5 12.01 -57.29 -16.77
N SER A 6 11.03 -56.79 -16.00
CA SER A 6 9.60 -57.04 -16.33
C SER A 6 8.62 -56.08 -15.64
N THR A 7 7.73 -55.60 -16.51
CA THR A 7 6.52 -54.78 -16.37
C THR A 7 5.38 -55.58 -15.73
N LEU A 8 4.39 -54.93 -15.06
CA LEU A 8 2.94 -55.01 -15.39
C LEU A 8 1.95 -54.64 -14.24
N SER A 9 1.06 -53.71 -14.60
CA SER A 9 -0.42 -53.72 -14.48
C SER A 9 -1.19 -53.63 -13.15
N TRP A 10 -2.20 -52.76 -13.21
CA TRP A 10 -3.36 -52.56 -12.32
C TRP A 10 -4.37 -53.72 -12.32
N ARG A 11 -5.04 -54.00 -11.17
CA ARG A 11 -6.51 -54.07 -11.06
C ARG A 11 -7.04 -54.30 -9.62
N SER A 12 -8.22 -53.71 -9.42
CA SER A 12 -9.18 -53.74 -8.30
C SER A 12 -9.63 -55.13 -7.83
N MET A 13 -9.95 -55.29 -6.53
CA MET A 13 -11.05 -56.14 -6.04
C MET A 13 -11.62 -55.68 -4.69
N SER A 14 -12.96 -55.78 -4.59
CA SER A 14 -13.90 -55.52 -3.51
C SER A 14 -13.90 -56.60 -2.39
N PRO A 15 -14.57 -56.35 -1.24
CA PRO A 15 -14.37 -57.12 -0.01
C PRO A 15 -15.42 -58.23 0.21
N THR A 16 -15.03 -59.36 0.79
CA THR A 16 -15.96 -60.33 1.41
C THR A 16 -15.32 -61.14 2.53
N SER A 17 -15.88 -60.95 3.73
CA SER A 17 -16.25 -61.93 4.79
C SER A 17 -15.31 -63.06 5.24
N GLN A 18 -15.07 -63.10 6.57
CA GLN A 18 -15.01 -64.25 7.52
C GLN A 18 -13.94 -63.95 8.60
N SER A 19 -13.97 -64.40 9.87
CA SER A 19 -14.98 -64.73 10.90
C SER A 19 -14.14 -65.14 12.13
N ASP A 20 -14.56 -64.69 13.32
CA ASP A 20 -14.33 -65.23 14.68
C ASP A 20 -12.93 -65.71 15.15
N SER A 21 -12.37 -65.05 16.18
CA SER A 21 -12.36 -65.55 17.59
C SER A 21 -11.40 -64.77 18.50
N SER A 22 -11.72 -64.86 19.79
CA SER A 22 -11.36 -64.07 20.99
C SER A 22 -9.92 -64.18 21.50
N ASP A 23 -9.35 -63.10 22.07
CA ASP A 23 -9.15 -62.97 23.54
C ASP A 23 -8.34 -61.72 24.00
N ILE A 24 -8.76 -61.18 25.16
CA ILE A 24 -8.08 -60.27 26.12
C ILE A 24 -8.20 -58.73 25.94
N SER A 25 -8.93 -58.12 26.90
CA SER A 25 -9.13 -56.71 27.25
C SER A 25 -8.13 -56.23 28.35
N PRO A 26 -8.16 -54.97 28.90
CA PRO A 26 -8.77 -53.70 28.46
C PRO A 26 -7.80 -52.48 28.53
N SER A 27 -8.02 -51.41 27.74
CA SER A 27 -7.81 -50.05 28.25
C SER A 27 -8.61 -48.99 27.48
N ALA A 28 -9.24 -48.11 28.26
CA ALA A 28 -9.73 -46.77 27.97
C ALA A 28 -10.59 -46.55 26.70
N THR A 29 -11.90 -46.47 26.95
CA THR A 29 -12.87 -45.69 26.17
C THR A 29 -12.34 -44.29 25.84
N VAL A 30 -11.96 -44.07 24.58
CA VAL A 30 -11.89 -42.72 23.99
C VAL A 30 -13.21 -42.48 23.28
N ALA A 31 -13.96 -41.49 23.76
CA ALA A 31 -15.12 -40.96 23.09
C ALA A 31 -14.74 -40.58 21.65
N ARG A 32 -15.45 -41.14 20.68
CA ARG A 32 -15.42 -40.63 19.31
C ARG A 32 -16.09 -39.25 19.33
N ASP A 33 -15.30 -38.20 19.49
CA ASP A 33 -15.72 -36.89 19.03
C ASP A 33 -15.85 -36.96 17.51
N SER A 34 -17.09 -36.88 17.04
CA SER A 34 -17.44 -36.66 15.65
C SER A 34 -16.93 -35.27 15.25
N ILE A 35 -15.68 -35.18 14.82
CA ILE A 35 -15.10 -33.98 14.20
C ILE A 35 -15.78 -33.81 12.84
N PHE A 36 -16.83 -32.98 12.80
CA PHE A 36 -17.41 -32.53 11.53
C PHE A 36 -16.40 -31.62 10.81
N PRO A 37 -16.23 -31.74 9.48
CA PRO A 37 -15.26 -30.94 8.74
C PRO A 37 -15.70 -29.47 8.70
N VAL A 38 -14.89 -28.62 9.32
CA VAL A 38 -15.03 -27.16 9.27
C VAL A 38 -14.78 -26.68 7.84
N LYS A 39 -15.72 -25.96 7.22
CA LYS A 39 -15.54 -25.38 5.88
C LYS A 39 -15.01 -23.95 5.96
N ILE A 40 -13.98 -23.63 5.18
CA ILE A 40 -13.40 -22.29 5.10
C ILE A 40 -13.59 -21.77 3.67
N ILE A 41 -14.27 -20.64 3.51
CA ILE A 41 -14.54 -20.04 2.21
C ILE A 41 -13.70 -18.77 2.04
N LYS A 42 -13.04 -18.63 0.88
CA LYS A 42 -12.31 -17.42 0.50
C LYS A 42 -13.23 -16.45 -0.24
N VAL A 43 -13.72 -15.43 0.47
CA VAL A 43 -14.59 -14.39 -0.10
C VAL A 43 -13.75 -13.21 -0.58
N CYS A 44 -13.76 -12.95 -1.88
CA CYS A 44 -13.07 -11.83 -2.51
C CYS A 44 -13.96 -10.58 -2.49
N PHE A 45 -13.36 -9.40 -2.31
CA PHE A 45 -14.09 -8.13 -2.28
C PHE A 45 -13.25 -7.00 -2.90
N LEU A 46 -13.91 -5.88 -3.23
CA LEU A 46 -13.27 -4.71 -3.81
C LEU A 46 -12.72 -3.76 -2.74
N SER A 47 -11.63 -3.06 -3.05
CA SER A 47 -11.01 -2.07 -2.18
C SER A 47 -10.36 -0.96 -3.00
N ASN A 48 -10.06 0.17 -2.35
CA ASN A 48 -9.37 1.33 -2.92
C ASN A 48 -7.89 1.05 -3.28
N SER A 49 -7.37 -0.15 -3.03
CA SER A 49 -6.00 -0.52 -3.40
C SER A 49 -5.82 -0.58 -4.92
N SER A 50 -4.60 -0.35 -5.40
CA SER A 50 -4.22 -0.55 -6.82
C SER A 50 -4.47 -1.98 -7.34
N ASN A 51 -4.63 -2.95 -6.44
CA ASN A 51 -4.92 -4.35 -6.77
C ASN A 51 -6.43 -4.64 -6.76
N LEU A 52 -7.17 -4.16 -7.77
CA LEU A 52 -8.59 -4.51 -7.93
C LEU A 52 -8.76 -6.04 -8.06
N GLY A 53 -9.44 -6.66 -7.09
CA GLY A 53 -9.76 -8.09 -7.12
C GLY A 53 -8.77 -9.04 -6.44
N LYS A 54 -7.73 -8.56 -5.73
CA LYS A 54 -6.86 -9.43 -4.91
C LYS A 54 -7.20 -9.44 -3.42
N ASN A 55 -8.08 -8.56 -2.96
CA ASN A 55 -8.49 -8.53 -1.56
C ASN A 55 -9.48 -9.65 -1.28
N PHE A 56 -9.26 -10.37 -0.19
CA PHE A 56 -10.12 -11.46 0.24
C PHE A 56 -10.14 -11.60 1.76
N LYS A 57 -11.17 -12.27 2.26
CA LYS A 57 -11.30 -12.70 3.64
C LYS A 57 -11.59 -14.18 3.68
N LEU A 58 -10.89 -14.91 4.54
CA LEU A 58 -11.19 -16.31 4.83
C LEU A 58 -12.29 -16.36 5.87
N VAL A 59 -13.36 -17.11 5.59
CA VAL A 59 -14.54 -17.23 6.44
C VAL A 59 -14.70 -18.68 6.87
N ARG A 60 -14.49 -18.94 8.16
CA ARG A 60 -14.81 -20.22 8.78
C ARG A 60 -16.33 -20.31 8.93
N CYS A 61 -16.95 -21.26 8.25
CA CYS A 61 -18.39 -21.49 8.24
C CYS A 61 -18.76 -22.61 9.23
N GLU A 62 -19.84 -22.42 9.98
CA GLU A 62 -20.40 -23.47 10.84
C GLU A 62 -21.51 -24.26 10.12
N GLU A 63 -21.84 -25.42 10.68
CA GLU A 63 -22.93 -26.26 10.16
C GLU A 63 -24.28 -25.53 10.31
N GLY A 64 -25.02 -25.39 9.20
CA GLY A 64 -26.30 -24.68 9.16
C GLY A 64 -26.22 -23.19 8.81
N TRP A 65 -25.02 -22.63 8.61
CA TRP A 65 -24.90 -21.26 8.11
C TRP A 65 -25.50 -21.11 6.71
N THR A 66 -26.06 -19.93 6.45
CA THR A 66 -26.55 -19.52 5.13
C THR A 66 -25.58 -18.55 4.47
N VAL A 67 -25.73 -18.36 3.16
CA VAL A 67 -25.00 -17.33 2.40
C VAL A 67 -25.19 -15.94 3.02
N LYS A 68 -26.39 -15.62 3.51
CA LYS A 68 -26.69 -14.38 4.25
C LYS A 68 -25.79 -14.20 5.49
N ALA A 69 -25.54 -15.27 6.24
CA ALA A 69 -24.67 -15.22 7.41
C ALA A 69 -23.21 -14.92 7.02
N ILE A 70 -22.73 -15.53 5.93
CA ILE A 70 -21.38 -15.27 5.39
C ILE A 70 -21.24 -13.81 4.97
N VAL A 71 -22.20 -13.30 4.19
CA VAL A 71 -22.20 -11.89 3.74
C VAL A 71 -22.18 -10.95 4.94
N ASN A 72 -23.07 -11.15 5.92
CA ASN A 72 -23.14 -10.31 7.11
C ASN A 72 -21.85 -10.35 7.94
N LEU A 73 -21.20 -11.51 8.05
CA LEU A 73 -19.90 -11.61 8.73
C LEU A 73 -18.82 -10.81 8.00
N VAL A 74 -18.76 -10.90 6.67
CA VAL A 74 -17.78 -10.13 5.89
C VAL A 74 -18.01 -8.63 6.05
N LEU A 75 -19.26 -8.17 5.92
CA LEU A 75 -19.63 -6.77 6.06
C LEU A 75 -19.36 -6.22 7.49
N SER A 76 -19.78 -6.96 8.52
CA SER A 76 -19.60 -6.54 9.93
C SER A 76 -18.14 -6.57 10.40
N SER A 77 -17.27 -7.27 9.68
CA SER A 77 -15.86 -7.36 10.06
C SER A 77 -15.02 -6.12 9.75
N GLY A 78 -15.61 -5.09 9.12
CA GLY A 78 -14.94 -3.84 8.78
C GLY A 78 -13.98 -3.90 7.59
N CYS A 79 -13.73 -5.09 7.00
CA CYS A 79 -12.79 -5.25 5.90
C CYS A 79 -13.24 -4.57 4.59
N VAL A 80 -14.56 -4.36 4.43
CA VAL A 80 -15.15 -3.62 3.29
C VAL A 80 -15.19 -2.12 3.58
N GLY A 81 -15.49 -1.74 4.83
CA GLY A 81 -15.56 -0.37 5.33
C GLY A 81 -16.53 -0.26 6.52
N PRO A 82 -16.55 0.89 7.22
CA PRO A 82 -17.42 1.12 8.37
C PRO A 82 -18.87 1.47 7.99
N ASP A 83 -19.77 1.46 8.98
CA ASP A 83 -21.12 2.09 8.92
C ASP A 83 -22.04 1.65 7.77
N ILE A 84 -21.95 0.39 7.33
CA ILE A 84 -22.79 -0.17 6.27
C ILE A 84 -24.25 -0.28 6.76
N ARG A 85 -25.16 0.43 6.09
CA ARG A 85 -26.61 0.44 6.37
C ARG A 85 -27.40 -0.45 5.41
N TYR A 86 -26.93 -0.59 4.18
CA TYR A 86 -27.65 -1.33 3.12
C TYR A 86 -27.07 -2.73 2.88
N SER A 87 -26.91 -3.52 3.94
CA SER A 87 -26.36 -4.89 3.83
C SER A 87 -27.16 -5.82 2.91
N GLN A 88 -28.47 -5.60 2.81
CA GLN A 88 -29.38 -6.35 1.94
C GLN A 88 -29.14 -6.16 0.44
N CYS A 89 -28.35 -5.15 0.02
CA CYS A 89 -27.97 -4.95 -1.38
C CYS A 89 -26.83 -5.88 -1.83
N TYR A 90 -26.11 -6.48 -0.87
CA TYR A 90 -24.95 -7.33 -1.12
C TYR A 90 -25.37 -8.79 -1.35
N CYS A 91 -24.68 -9.45 -2.28
CA CYS A 91 -24.85 -10.85 -2.62
C CYS A 91 -23.50 -11.49 -2.96
N LEU A 92 -23.42 -12.82 -2.91
CA LEU A 92 -22.23 -13.57 -3.31
C LEU A 92 -22.39 -14.13 -4.72
N LEU A 93 -21.41 -13.84 -5.56
CA LEU A 93 -21.29 -14.39 -6.89
C LEU A 93 -20.23 -15.49 -6.90
N LEU A 94 -20.65 -16.71 -7.23
CA LEU A 94 -19.77 -17.84 -7.46
C LEU A 94 -19.39 -17.90 -8.93
N LYS A 95 -18.09 -17.81 -9.25
CA LYS A 95 -17.57 -17.89 -10.61
C LYS A 95 -16.67 -19.09 -10.77
N HIS A 96 -16.85 -19.82 -11.87
CA HIS A 96 -15.90 -20.84 -12.29
C HIS A 96 -14.76 -20.17 -13.06
N LEU A 97 -13.51 -20.42 -12.66
CA LEU A 97 -12.34 -19.73 -13.20
C LEU A 97 -11.94 -20.20 -14.61
N LYS A 98 -12.43 -21.37 -15.04
CA LYS A 98 -12.07 -21.99 -16.33
C LYS A 98 -13.17 -21.93 -17.38
N SER A 99 -14.36 -21.44 -17.03
CA SER A 99 -15.50 -21.36 -17.94
C SER A 99 -16.27 -20.04 -17.74
N SER A 100 -17.26 -19.77 -18.59
CA SER A 100 -18.19 -18.65 -18.41
C SER A 100 -19.27 -18.91 -17.36
N GLU A 101 -19.25 -20.06 -16.68
CA GLU A 101 -20.24 -20.43 -15.68
C GLU A 101 -20.16 -19.54 -14.43
N MET A 102 -21.32 -19.00 -14.04
CA MET A 102 -21.47 -18.16 -12.87
C MET A 102 -22.84 -18.36 -12.22
N HIS A 103 -22.85 -18.38 -10.89
CA HIS A 103 -24.04 -18.63 -10.07
C HIS A 103 -24.13 -17.56 -8.99
N TRP A 104 -25.25 -16.84 -8.98
CA TRP A 104 -25.58 -15.97 -7.85
C TRP A 104 -26.15 -16.80 -6.72
N LEU A 105 -25.49 -16.73 -5.56
CA LEU A 105 -25.82 -17.55 -4.42
C LEU A 105 -26.96 -16.90 -3.63
N HIS A 106 -28.12 -17.54 -3.64
CA HIS A 106 -29.28 -17.05 -2.93
C HIS A 106 -29.00 -16.86 -1.42
N PRO A 107 -29.45 -15.78 -0.76
CA PRO A 107 -29.13 -15.52 0.66
C PRO A 107 -29.52 -16.65 1.62
N ASP A 108 -30.63 -17.34 1.33
CA ASP A 108 -31.14 -18.47 2.14
C ASP A 108 -30.53 -19.83 1.75
N LEU A 109 -29.57 -19.88 0.83
CA LEU A 109 -28.86 -21.11 0.49
C LEU A 109 -27.96 -21.53 1.66
N ALA A 110 -28.07 -22.79 2.08
CA ALA A 110 -27.22 -23.33 3.15
C ALA A 110 -25.82 -23.67 2.61
N VAL A 111 -24.79 -23.51 3.45
CA VAL A 111 -23.40 -23.85 3.09
C VAL A 111 -23.23 -25.34 2.76
N SER A 112 -24.02 -26.22 3.39
CA SER A 112 -24.05 -27.65 3.05
C SER A 112 -24.57 -27.91 1.64
N GLU A 113 -25.65 -27.22 1.24
CA GLU A 113 -26.23 -27.29 -0.10
C GLU A 113 -25.26 -26.71 -1.15
N LEU A 114 -24.55 -25.64 -0.82
CA LEU A 114 -23.53 -25.01 -1.68
C LEU A 114 -22.43 -26.01 -2.08
N THR A 115 -21.85 -26.71 -1.10
CA THR A 115 -20.82 -27.73 -1.31
C THR A 115 -21.34 -28.87 -2.19
N GLN A 116 -22.56 -29.35 -1.90
CA GLN A 116 -23.15 -30.45 -2.64
C GLN A 116 -23.47 -30.08 -4.09
N ARG A 117 -23.94 -28.85 -4.32
CA ARG A 117 -24.51 -28.45 -5.61
C ARG A 117 -23.47 -27.99 -6.63
N TYR A 118 -22.40 -27.32 -6.19
CA TYR A 118 -21.43 -26.70 -7.10
C TYR A 118 -20.03 -27.31 -6.98
N GLU A 119 -19.59 -27.68 -5.77
CA GLU A 119 -18.22 -28.16 -5.53
C GLU A 119 -18.06 -29.68 -5.72
N GLN A 120 -19.14 -30.45 -5.85
CA GLN A 120 -19.04 -31.87 -6.22
C GLN A 120 -18.71 -32.07 -7.71
N GLN A 121 -18.96 -31.07 -8.54
CA GLN A 121 -18.79 -31.15 -9.99
C GLN A 121 -17.39 -30.73 -10.45
N HIS A 122 -16.70 -29.92 -9.64
CA HIS A 122 -15.42 -29.28 -9.97
C HIS A 122 -14.54 -29.12 -8.71
N LEU A 123 -13.22 -29.00 -8.87
CA LEU A 123 -12.32 -28.82 -7.72
C LEU A 123 -12.58 -27.46 -7.04
N GLU A 124 -12.51 -27.40 -5.72
CA GLU A 124 -12.77 -26.17 -4.95
C GLU A 124 -11.90 -24.97 -5.40
N ALA A 125 -10.63 -25.23 -5.78
CA ALA A 125 -9.70 -24.21 -6.28
C ALA A 125 -10.09 -23.61 -7.65
N GLU A 126 -11.04 -24.21 -8.36
CA GLU A 126 -11.57 -23.71 -9.63
C GLU A 126 -12.71 -22.71 -9.43
N TRP A 127 -13.20 -22.57 -8.20
CA TRP A 127 -14.27 -21.66 -7.83
C TRP A 127 -13.75 -20.40 -7.14
N ARG A 128 -14.44 -19.30 -7.41
CA ARG A 128 -14.16 -18.00 -6.79
C ARG A 128 -15.44 -17.36 -6.30
N TYR A 129 -15.43 -16.95 -5.03
CA TYR A 129 -16.52 -16.21 -4.40
C TYR A 129 -16.21 -14.71 -4.44
N ASP A 130 -17.02 -13.92 -5.15
CA ASP A 130 -16.93 -12.47 -5.20
C ASP A 130 -18.13 -11.85 -4.46
N LEU A 131 -17.86 -11.04 -3.43
CA LEU A 131 -18.88 -10.19 -2.80
C LEU A 131 -19.23 -9.03 -3.75
N ARG A 132 -20.51 -8.83 -4.02
CA ARG A 132 -20.98 -7.82 -4.98
C ARG A 132 -22.28 -7.17 -4.54
N ILE A 133 -22.52 -5.94 -4.96
CA ILE A 133 -23.84 -5.31 -4.88
C ILE A 133 -24.62 -5.76 -6.10
N ARG A 134 -25.79 -6.38 -5.88
CA ARG A 134 -26.66 -6.88 -6.94
C ARG A 134 -28.02 -6.20 -6.97
N TYR A 135 -28.61 -5.99 -5.79
CA TYR A 135 -29.95 -5.41 -5.66
C TYR A 135 -29.82 -3.91 -5.41
N ILE A 136 -30.06 -3.11 -6.43
CA ILE A 136 -29.77 -1.67 -6.42
C ILE A 136 -31.07 -0.91 -6.18
N PRO A 137 -31.22 -0.15 -5.08
CA PRO A 137 -32.45 0.58 -4.83
C PRO A 137 -32.76 1.59 -5.94
N ALA A 138 -34.05 1.83 -6.23
CA ALA A 138 -34.46 3.01 -6.98
C ALA A 138 -33.90 4.28 -6.29
N ASP A 139 -33.38 5.22 -7.07
CA ASP A 139 -32.63 6.40 -6.61
C ASP A 139 -31.44 6.06 -5.67
N PHE A 140 -30.66 5.03 -6.02
CA PHE A 140 -29.51 4.57 -5.22
C PHE A 140 -28.54 5.69 -4.82
N MET A 141 -28.38 6.73 -5.66
CA MET A 141 -27.48 7.85 -5.39
C MET A 141 -27.90 8.64 -4.14
N GLU A 142 -29.20 8.87 -3.93
CA GLU A 142 -29.69 9.53 -2.72
C GLU A 142 -29.77 8.54 -1.55
N LYS A 143 -30.17 7.28 -1.78
CA LYS A 143 -30.26 6.28 -0.70
C LYS A 143 -28.89 5.96 -0.09
N PHE A 144 -27.85 5.80 -0.90
CA PHE A 144 -26.50 5.49 -0.42
C PHE A 144 -25.71 6.73 0.04
N LYS A 145 -26.28 7.94 -0.03
CA LYS A 145 -25.60 9.19 0.32
C LYS A 145 -25.04 9.20 1.74
N ASP A 146 -25.79 8.65 2.69
CA ASP A 146 -25.40 8.52 4.09
C ASP A 146 -24.64 7.22 4.40
N ASP A 147 -24.47 6.34 3.42
CA ASP A 147 -23.70 5.09 3.50
C ASP A 147 -22.53 5.16 2.51
N SER A 148 -21.51 5.93 2.90
CA SER A 148 -20.34 6.20 2.06
C SER A 148 -19.57 4.93 1.68
N THR A 149 -19.62 3.89 2.51
CA THR A 149 -19.00 2.59 2.25
C THR A 149 -19.71 1.86 1.12
N THR A 150 -21.03 1.75 1.17
CA THR A 150 -21.82 1.11 0.11
C THR A 150 -21.71 1.88 -1.21
N MET A 151 -21.79 3.22 -1.17
CA MET A 151 -21.60 4.07 -2.35
C MET A 151 -20.24 3.83 -3.02
N LEU A 152 -19.16 3.83 -2.23
CA LEU A 152 -17.82 3.62 -2.72
C LEU A 152 -17.60 2.20 -3.25
N TYR A 153 -18.16 1.20 -2.56
CA TYR A 153 -18.07 -0.20 -2.99
C TYR A 153 -18.77 -0.39 -4.34
N PHE A 154 -19.96 0.18 -4.50
CA PHE A 154 -20.70 0.15 -5.76
C PHE A 154 -19.93 0.86 -6.88
N TYR A 155 -19.35 2.02 -6.58
CA TYR A 155 -18.49 2.74 -7.52
C TYR A 155 -17.31 1.88 -8.00
N GLN A 156 -16.59 1.24 -7.08
CA GLN A 156 -15.47 0.36 -7.42
C GLN A 156 -15.91 -0.83 -8.27
N GLN A 157 -17.09 -1.38 -7.98
CA GLN A 157 -17.67 -2.49 -8.74
C GLN A 157 -17.95 -2.07 -10.19
N VAL A 158 -18.72 -1.00 -10.37
CA VAL A 158 -19.06 -0.47 -11.69
C VAL A 158 -17.81 -0.08 -12.47
N ARG A 159 -16.82 0.53 -11.82
CA ARG A 159 -15.53 0.84 -12.44
C ARG A 159 -14.78 -0.42 -12.86
N SER A 160 -14.74 -1.45 -12.01
CA SER A 160 -14.08 -2.72 -12.34
C SER A 160 -14.73 -3.38 -13.55
N ASP A 161 -16.06 -3.40 -13.61
CA ASP A 161 -16.81 -3.98 -14.73
C ASP A 161 -16.58 -3.18 -16.02
N TYR A 162 -16.58 -1.83 -15.92
CA TYR A 162 -16.21 -0.94 -17.01
C TYR A 162 -14.83 -1.30 -17.57
N MET A 163 -13.80 -1.34 -16.73
CA MET A 163 -12.42 -1.59 -17.14
C MET A 163 -12.23 -2.98 -17.78
N GLN A 164 -12.99 -3.99 -17.33
CA GLN A 164 -12.84 -5.37 -17.81
C GLN A 164 -13.67 -5.68 -19.06
N GLN A 165 -14.88 -5.11 -19.20
CA GLN A 165 -15.86 -5.58 -20.18
C GLN A 165 -16.33 -4.53 -21.18
N TYR A 166 -16.24 -3.23 -20.82
CA TYR A 166 -16.85 -2.16 -21.60
C TYR A 166 -15.87 -1.07 -22.05
N ALA A 167 -14.66 -1.04 -21.52
CA ALA A 167 -13.72 0.02 -21.84
C ALA A 167 -13.30 0.04 -23.31
N SER A 168 -13.34 -1.09 -24.01
CA SER A 168 -13.13 -1.18 -25.46
C SER A 168 -14.33 -0.73 -26.31
N LYS A 169 -15.50 -0.53 -25.70
CA LYS A 169 -16.75 -0.13 -26.37
C LYS A 169 -17.05 1.35 -26.26
N VAL A 170 -16.30 2.09 -25.45
CA VAL A 170 -16.48 3.54 -25.28
C VAL A 170 -15.52 4.33 -26.17
N SER A 171 -15.86 5.57 -26.49
CA SER A 171 -14.97 6.46 -27.23
C SER A 171 -13.75 6.86 -26.40
N ASP A 172 -12.63 7.17 -27.07
CA ASP A 172 -11.41 7.67 -26.41
C ASP A 172 -11.69 8.88 -25.51
N GLY A 173 -12.59 9.78 -25.95
CA GLY A 173 -13.01 10.94 -25.16
C GLY A 173 -13.73 10.57 -23.86
N MET A 174 -14.64 9.60 -23.91
CA MET A 174 -15.32 9.09 -22.71
C MET A 174 -14.33 8.40 -21.76
N ALA A 175 -13.44 7.56 -22.30
CA ALA A 175 -12.41 6.88 -21.51
C ALA A 175 -11.46 7.89 -20.81
N LEU A 176 -11.09 8.97 -21.51
CA LEU A 176 -10.33 10.09 -20.94
C LEU A 176 -11.07 10.75 -19.78
N GLN A 177 -12.37 11.02 -19.93
CA GLN A 177 -13.18 11.63 -18.87
C GLN A 177 -13.28 10.73 -17.64
N LEU A 178 -13.65 9.46 -17.83
CA LEU A 178 -13.80 8.48 -16.75
C LEU A 178 -12.48 8.25 -16.00
N GLY A 179 -11.35 8.16 -16.72
CA GLY A 179 -10.03 8.01 -16.10
C GLY A 179 -9.59 9.26 -15.33
N CYS A 180 -9.87 10.48 -15.83
CA CYS A 180 -9.55 11.72 -15.11
C CYS A 180 -10.40 11.90 -13.84
N LEU A 181 -11.69 11.49 -13.88
CA LEU A 181 -12.54 11.44 -12.69
C LEU A 181 -11.98 10.48 -11.63
N GLU A 182 -11.49 9.31 -12.05
CA GLU A 182 -10.84 8.37 -11.13
C GLU A 182 -9.55 8.95 -10.55
N ILE A 183 -8.69 9.61 -11.34
CA ILE A 183 -7.47 10.23 -10.80
C ILE A 183 -7.82 11.25 -9.72
N ARG A 184 -8.81 12.12 -9.95
CA ARG A 184 -9.25 13.13 -8.96
C ARG A 184 -9.83 12.49 -7.71
N ARG A 185 -10.64 11.43 -7.87
CA ARG A 185 -11.23 10.67 -6.75
C ARG A 185 -10.15 9.95 -5.95
N PHE A 186 -9.23 9.28 -6.63
CA PHE A 186 -8.17 8.45 -6.04
C PHE A 186 -7.15 9.32 -5.29
N TYR A 187 -6.74 10.44 -5.88
CA TYR A 187 -5.83 11.43 -5.25
C TYR A 187 -6.60 12.63 -4.71
N LYS A 188 -7.55 12.37 -3.79
CA LYS A 188 -8.45 13.39 -3.23
C LYS A 188 -7.76 14.58 -2.57
N ASP A 189 -6.54 14.42 -2.07
CA ASP A 189 -5.77 15.47 -1.38
C ASP A 189 -4.84 16.24 -2.34
N MET A 190 -4.75 15.85 -3.61
CA MET A 190 -3.88 16.50 -4.60
C MET A 190 -4.41 17.90 -4.96
N ASN A 191 -3.52 18.88 -5.10
CA ASN A 191 -3.84 20.23 -5.57
C ASN A 191 -4.54 20.18 -6.96
N PRO A 192 -5.54 21.04 -7.24
CA PRO A 192 -6.12 21.18 -8.57
C PRO A 192 -5.12 21.24 -9.74
N ASN A 193 -4.00 21.94 -9.58
CA ASN A 193 -2.95 22.03 -10.60
C ASN A 193 -1.87 20.94 -10.48
N GLY A 194 -2.11 19.91 -9.65
CA GLY A 194 -1.13 18.89 -9.31
C GLY A 194 -0.57 18.15 -10.52
N LEU A 195 -1.38 17.90 -11.56
CA LEU A 195 -0.95 17.22 -12.79
C LEU A 195 -0.25 18.11 -13.80
N GLU A 196 -0.22 19.43 -13.63
CA GLU A 196 0.54 20.33 -14.51
C GLU A 196 2.04 20.17 -14.30
N LYS A 197 2.45 19.81 -13.08
CA LYS A 197 3.85 19.52 -12.75
C LYS A 197 4.32 18.25 -13.45
N LYS A 198 5.40 18.39 -14.23
CA LYS A 198 5.99 17.29 -15.00
C LYS A 198 6.37 16.08 -14.13
N SER A 199 6.95 16.31 -12.95
CA SER A 199 7.35 15.24 -12.02
C SER A 199 6.16 14.45 -11.49
N ASN A 200 5.06 15.14 -11.13
CA ASN A 200 3.82 14.52 -10.66
C ASN A 200 3.16 13.65 -11.74
N PHE A 201 3.17 14.10 -13.00
CA PHE A 201 2.66 13.29 -14.10
C PHE A 201 3.57 12.10 -14.40
N GLU A 202 4.90 12.30 -14.38
CA GLU A 202 5.86 11.22 -14.61
C GLU A 202 5.76 10.13 -13.55
N LEU A 203 5.43 10.48 -12.30
CA LEU A 203 5.09 9.54 -11.24
C LEU A 203 3.88 8.66 -11.62
N LEU A 204 2.80 9.27 -12.11
CA LEU A 204 1.62 8.53 -12.57
C LEU A 204 1.94 7.61 -13.75
N GLU A 205 2.73 8.10 -14.70
CA GLU A 205 3.03 7.39 -15.93
C GLU A 205 4.00 6.22 -15.72
N LYS A 206 5.04 6.40 -14.90
CA LYS A 206 6.12 5.42 -14.74
C LYS A 206 5.97 4.54 -13.51
N ASP A 207 5.56 5.12 -12.38
CA ASP A 207 5.62 4.44 -11.08
C ASP A 207 4.25 3.88 -10.66
N VAL A 208 3.14 4.51 -11.09
CA VAL A 208 1.78 4.01 -10.81
C VAL A 208 1.25 3.17 -11.97
N GLY A 209 1.53 3.59 -13.21
CA GLY A 209 0.95 3.02 -14.41
C GLY A 209 -0.36 3.71 -14.79
N LEU A 210 -0.45 4.18 -16.04
CA LEU A 210 -1.68 4.78 -16.57
C LEU A 210 -2.79 3.75 -16.76
N ASP A 211 -2.45 2.47 -16.87
CA ASP A 211 -3.38 1.34 -17.02
C ASP A 211 -4.26 1.11 -15.80
N LEU A 212 -3.88 1.68 -14.65
CA LEU A 212 -4.77 1.75 -13.49
C LEU A 212 -5.97 2.68 -13.75
N PHE A 213 -5.82 3.73 -14.54
CA PHE A 213 -6.84 4.77 -14.72
C PHE A 213 -7.52 4.72 -16.08
N PHE A 214 -6.81 4.25 -17.10
CA PHE A 214 -7.23 4.30 -18.49
C PHE A 214 -7.14 2.91 -19.13
N PRO A 215 -8.05 2.56 -20.04
CA PRO A 215 -7.96 1.31 -20.79
C PRO A 215 -6.71 1.25 -21.67
N ARG A 216 -6.20 0.03 -21.89
CA ARG A 216 -5.00 -0.19 -22.71
C ARG A 216 -5.21 0.25 -24.15
N GLU A 217 -6.44 0.14 -24.65
CA GLU A 217 -6.87 0.59 -25.96
C GLU A 217 -6.60 2.09 -26.15
N LEU A 218 -6.97 2.93 -25.17
CA LEU A 218 -6.72 4.37 -25.18
C LEU A 218 -5.23 4.70 -25.04
N ILE A 219 -4.52 3.98 -24.17
CA ILE A 219 -3.08 4.20 -23.95
C ILE A 219 -2.30 3.87 -25.23
N ASN A 220 -2.68 2.81 -25.92
CA ASN A 220 -2.02 2.35 -27.14
C ASN A 220 -2.47 3.12 -28.39
N SER A 221 -3.65 3.77 -28.39
CA SER A 221 -4.16 4.51 -29.54
C SER A 221 -3.41 5.83 -29.79
N MET A 222 -2.71 6.37 -28.79
CA MET A 222 -2.08 7.70 -28.86
C MET A 222 -0.61 7.70 -28.47
N LYS A 223 0.17 8.64 -29.01
CA LYS A 223 1.56 8.84 -28.57
C LYS A 223 1.59 9.34 -27.12
N PRO A 224 2.55 8.92 -26.27
CA PRO A 224 2.58 9.30 -24.84
C PRO A 224 2.53 10.82 -24.59
N LYS A 225 3.24 11.62 -25.39
CA LYS A 225 3.20 13.09 -25.28
C LYS A 225 1.83 13.70 -25.59
N GLN A 226 1.08 13.10 -26.51
CA GLN A 226 -0.28 13.54 -26.87
C GLN A 226 -1.26 13.14 -25.77
N LEU A 227 -1.19 11.89 -25.31
CA LEU A 227 -2.02 11.37 -24.23
C LEU A 227 -1.83 12.20 -22.94
N ARG A 228 -0.58 12.51 -22.58
CA ARG A 228 -0.26 13.40 -21.44
C ARG A 228 -0.97 14.74 -21.52
N ARG A 229 -0.93 15.40 -22.69
CA ARG A 229 -1.61 16.69 -22.89
C ARG A 229 -3.12 16.57 -22.73
N LEU A 230 -3.73 15.53 -23.29
CA LEU A 230 -5.17 15.30 -23.19
C LEU A 230 -5.61 14.99 -21.77
N ILE A 231 -4.83 14.22 -21.01
CA ILE A 231 -5.10 13.94 -19.59
C ILE A 231 -5.02 15.25 -18.79
N GLN A 232 -3.95 16.04 -18.96
CA GLN A 232 -3.80 17.32 -18.25
C GLN A 232 -4.96 18.30 -18.56
N GLN A 233 -5.33 18.43 -19.84
CA GLN A 233 -6.44 19.30 -20.27
C GLN A 233 -7.78 18.82 -19.71
N THR A 234 -8.06 17.53 -19.78
CA THR A 234 -9.33 16.96 -19.32
C THR A 234 -9.44 17.02 -17.79
N PHE A 235 -8.34 16.72 -17.09
CA PHE A 235 -8.29 16.76 -15.62
C PHE A 235 -8.60 18.14 -15.06
N GLN A 236 -8.21 19.22 -15.74
CA GLN A 236 -8.50 20.58 -15.28
C GLN A 236 -10.00 20.86 -15.15
N GLY A 237 -10.86 20.22 -15.95
CA GLY A 237 -12.32 20.32 -15.80
C GLY A 237 -12.88 19.64 -14.54
N TYR A 238 -12.08 18.80 -13.88
CA TYR A 238 -12.47 18.00 -12.71
C TYR A 238 -11.62 18.30 -11.47
N SER A 239 -10.62 19.17 -11.59
CA SER A 239 -9.54 19.33 -10.61
C SER A 239 -9.99 19.79 -9.22
N THR A 240 -11.15 20.45 -9.13
CA THR A 240 -11.77 20.97 -7.91
C THR A 240 -12.88 20.07 -7.34
N LEU A 241 -13.21 18.96 -8.00
CA LEU A 241 -14.30 18.09 -7.56
C LEU A 241 -13.92 17.31 -6.30
N LYS A 242 -14.91 17.17 -5.42
CA LYS A 242 -14.84 16.27 -4.26
C LYS A 242 -15.12 14.82 -4.66
N GLN A 243 -14.80 13.89 -3.77
CA GLN A 243 -14.89 12.44 -4.04
C GLN A 243 -16.30 11.99 -4.45
N ASP A 244 -17.32 12.46 -3.73
CA ASP A 244 -18.75 12.23 -4.00
C ASP A 244 -19.18 12.77 -5.37
N GLN A 245 -18.72 13.97 -5.72
CA GLN A 245 -19.00 14.60 -7.00
C GLN A 245 -18.31 13.86 -8.16
N CYS A 246 -17.09 13.36 -7.96
CA CYS A 246 -16.40 12.53 -8.93
C CYS A 246 -17.17 11.23 -9.20
N MET A 247 -17.63 10.54 -8.15
CA MET A 247 -18.41 9.31 -8.30
C MET A 247 -19.74 9.57 -9.02
N THR A 248 -20.46 10.62 -8.63
CA THR A 248 -21.74 11.01 -9.27
C THR A 248 -21.56 11.32 -10.76
N ARG A 249 -20.52 12.08 -11.11
CA ARG A 249 -20.21 12.36 -12.52
C ARG A 249 -19.79 11.11 -13.26
N PHE A 250 -19.00 10.23 -12.66
CA PHE A 250 -18.60 8.97 -13.28
C PHE A 250 -19.82 8.09 -13.60
N PHE A 251 -20.73 7.93 -12.64
CA PHE A 251 -21.99 7.21 -12.84
C PHE A 251 -22.82 7.82 -13.98
N THR A 252 -22.99 9.14 -13.96
CA THR A 252 -23.79 9.86 -14.98
C THR A 252 -23.19 9.74 -16.37
N THR A 253 -21.86 9.87 -16.48
CA THR A 253 -21.13 9.75 -17.76
C THR A 253 -21.22 8.33 -18.31
N LEU A 254 -20.99 7.31 -17.48
CA LEU A 254 -21.03 5.90 -17.91
C LEU A 254 -22.45 5.44 -18.29
N ALA A 255 -23.49 5.97 -17.63
CA ALA A 255 -24.89 5.62 -17.91
C ALA A 255 -25.33 5.94 -19.35
N GLN A 256 -24.61 6.83 -20.05
CA GLN A 256 -24.91 7.19 -21.44
C GLN A 256 -24.66 6.05 -22.44
N CYS A 257 -23.82 5.08 -22.07
CA CYS A 257 -23.44 3.97 -22.97
C CYS A 257 -23.61 2.59 -22.33
N TYR A 258 -23.71 2.51 -21.00
CA TYR A 258 -23.81 1.25 -20.27
C TYR A 258 -24.77 1.39 -19.08
N SER A 259 -25.77 0.52 -19.03
CA SER A 259 -26.65 0.43 -17.85
C SER A 259 -26.05 -0.55 -16.85
N TYR A 260 -25.51 -0.02 -15.76
CA TYR A 260 -24.94 -0.77 -14.64
C TYR A 260 -25.94 -1.03 -13.51
N THR A 261 -27.18 -0.55 -13.66
CA THR A 261 -28.27 -0.74 -12.68
C THR A 261 -29.27 -1.82 -13.09
N GLN A 262 -29.15 -2.38 -14.29
CA GLN A 262 -30.05 -3.40 -14.81
C GLN A 262 -29.27 -4.58 -15.40
N GLU A 263 -29.85 -5.78 -15.31
CA GLU A 263 -29.35 -6.98 -15.98
C GLU A 263 -30.33 -7.35 -17.11
N SER A 264 -29.80 -7.66 -18.29
CA SER A 264 -30.58 -8.08 -19.47
C SER A 264 -30.36 -9.56 -19.76
N PHE A 265 -31.45 -10.30 -19.97
CA PHE A 265 -31.43 -11.74 -20.20
C PHE A 265 -32.16 -12.11 -21.49
N ALA A 266 -31.43 -12.68 -22.46
CA ALA A 266 -32.03 -13.24 -23.66
C ALA A 266 -32.81 -14.52 -23.32
N CYS A 267 -34.12 -14.52 -23.57
CA CYS A 267 -35.02 -15.62 -23.24
C CYS A 267 -36.19 -15.74 -24.25
N GLN A 268 -36.99 -16.80 -24.13
CA GLN A 268 -38.15 -17.03 -25.00
C GLN A 268 -39.45 -16.94 -24.20
N LEU A 269 -40.33 -16.01 -24.57
CA LEU A 269 -41.63 -15.85 -23.93
C LEU A 269 -42.58 -16.99 -24.33
N VAL A 270 -43.22 -17.62 -23.35
CA VAL A 270 -44.12 -18.77 -23.55
C VAL A 270 -45.57 -18.29 -23.58
N HIS A 271 -46.01 -17.67 -24.69
CA HIS A 271 -47.41 -17.26 -24.92
C HIS A 271 -47.89 -17.67 -26.32
N GLY A 272 -48.25 -18.95 -26.49
CA GLY A 272 -48.84 -19.53 -27.71
C GLY A 272 -47.89 -19.68 -28.91
N TRP A 273 -46.97 -18.73 -29.10
CA TRP A 273 -45.85 -18.77 -30.04
C TRP A 273 -44.58 -18.37 -29.26
N ASN A 274 -43.46 -19.07 -29.49
CA ASN A 274 -42.20 -18.76 -28.81
C ASN A 274 -41.56 -17.51 -29.45
N LEU A 275 -41.56 -16.39 -28.71
CA LEU A 275 -40.92 -15.15 -29.14
C LEU A 275 -39.63 -14.93 -28.35
N THR A 276 -38.50 -14.79 -29.05
CA THR A 276 -37.22 -14.43 -28.42
C THR A 276 -37.23 -12.94 -28.04
N ILE A 277 -36.95 -12.66 -26.77
CA ILE A 277 -37.00 -11.32 -26.17
C ILE A 277 -35.81 -11.14 -25.22
N ASP A 278 -35.44 -9.89 -24.96
CA ASP A 278 -34.56 -9.56 -23.85
C ASP A 278 -35.41 -9.11 -22.66
N LEU A 279 -35.32 -9.85 -21.56
CA LEU A 279 -35.95 -9.46 -20.30
C LEU A 279 -34.96 -8.58 -19.52
N VAL A 280 -35.34 -7.32 -19.31
CA VAL A 280 -34.54 -6.33 -18.58
C VAL A 280 -35.08 -6.22 -17.16
N ILE A 281 -34.25 -6.52 -16.17
CA ILE A 281 -34.61 -6.49 -14.75
C ILE A 281 -33.71 -5.47 -14.05
N GLY A 282 -34.32 -4.49 -13.40
CA GLY A 282 -33.62 -3.43 -12.67
C GLY A 282 -34.54 -2.76 -11.65
N PRO A 283 -34.13 -1.65 -11.02
CA PRO A 283 -34.92 -0.98 -9.99
C PRO A 283 -36.31 -0.52 -10.45
N GLU A 284 -36.49 -0.29 -11.76
CA GLU A 284 -37.77 0.12 -12.36
C GLU A 284 -38.77 -1.05 -12.58
N GLY A 285 -38.37 -2.28 -12.26
CA GLY A 285 -39.18 -3.48 -12.39
C GLY A 285 -38.69 -4.45 -13.48
N ILE A 286 -39.62 -5.27 -13.97
CA ILE A 286 -39.40 -6.28 -15.02
C ILE A 286 -39.94 -5.71 -16.32
N SER A 287 -39.08 -5.55 -17.33
CA SER A 287 -39.42 -5.01 -18.63
C SER A 287 -39.02 -5.95 -19.76
N GLN A 288 -39.76 -5.91 -20.86
CA GLN A 288 -39.42 -6.59 -22.10
C GLN A 288 -38.79 -5.61 -23.09
N GLN A 289 -37.73 -6.03 -23.75
CA GLN A 289 -37.11 -5.32 -24.85
C GLN A 289 -36.99 -6.24 -26.08
N THR A 290 -37.37 -5.73 -27.25
CA THR A 290 -37.11 -6.34 -28.56
C THR A 290 -36.08 -5.50 -29.32
N GLU A 291 -35.38 -6.09 -30.30
CA GLU A 291 -34.31 -5.40 -31.06
C GLU A 291 -34.77 -4.00 -31.53
N ASN A 292 -34.07 -2.96 -31.07
CA ASN A 292 -34.30 -1.54 -31.37
C ASN A 292 -35.61 -0.91 -30.85
N SER A 293 -36.27 -1.53 -29.86
CA SER A 293 -37.46 -0.98 -29.20
C SER A 293 -37.15 -0.39 -27.80
N THR A 294 -37.97 0.56 -27.35
CA THR A 294 -37.95 1.04 -25.96
C THR A 294 -38.47 -0.05 -25.03
N PRO A 295 -37.84 -0.30 -23.87
CA PRO A 295 -38.32 -1.29 -22.92
C PRO A 295 -39.78 -1.05 -22.51
N VAL A 296 -40.59 -2.11 -22.54
CA VAL A 296 -42.00 -2.10 -22.12
C VAL A 296 -42.11 -2.77 -20.76
N CYS A 297 -42.57 -2.03 -19.76
CA CYS A 297 -42.75 -2.56 -18.40
C CYS A 297 -43.83 -3.66 -18.39
N LEU A 298 -43.46 -4.84 -17.87
CA LEU A 298 -44.37 -5.97 -17.70
C LEU A 298 -44.95 -6.03 -16.29
N ALA A 299 -44.12 -5.78 -15.27
CA ALA A 299 -44.53 -5.80 -13.88
C ALA A 299 -43.56 -5.02 -12.98
N THR A 300 -44.08 -4.47 -11.90
CA THR A 300 -43.29 -3.95 -10.77
C THR A 300 -43.09 -5.06 -9.73
N PHE A 301 -42.06 -4.96 -8.87
CA PHE A 301 -41.78 -6.01 -7.88
C PHE A 301 -42.88 -6.13 -6.81
N SER A 302 -43.58 -5.04 -6.49
CA SER A 302 -44.77 -5.05 -5.62
C SER A 302 -45.90 -5.98 -6.08
N GLN A 303 -45.96 -6.29 -7.39
CA GLN A 303 -46.98 -7.16 -7.98
C GLN A 303 -46.56 -8.64 -8.01
N VAL A 304 -45.31 -8.98 -7.69
CA VAL A 304 -44.82 -10.35 -7.75
C VAL A 304 -45.31 -11.13 -6.52
N ARG A 305 -45.88 -12.32 -6.74
CA ARG A 305 -46.45 -13.16 -5.68
C ARG A 305 -45.69 -14.46 -5.44
N SER A 306 -45.17 -15.09 -6.50
CA SER A 306 -44.33 -16.29 -6.37
C SER A 306 -43.46 -16.50 -7.60
N ILE A 307 -42.31 -17.13 -7.41
CA ILE A 307 -41.33 -17.43 -8.45
C ILE A 307 -41.04 -18.93 -8.40
N SER A 308 -40.98 -19.60 -9.56
CA SER A 308 -40.60 -21.02 -9.64
C SER A 308 -39.72 -21.28 -10.86
N CYS A 309 -38.75 -22.18 -10.70
CA CYS A 309 -37.88 -22.65 -11.77
C CYS A 309 -37.99 -24.17 -11.92
N SER A 310 -38.13 -24.65 -13.15
CA SER A 310 -38.12 -26.08 -13.47
C SER A 310 -37.20 -26.38 -14.64
N ALA A 311 -36.40 -27.46 -14.53
CA ALA A 311 -35.59 -27.94 -15.64
C ALA A 311 -36.47 -28.65 -16.68
N GLU A 312 -36.23 -28.39 -17.97
CA GLU A 312 -36.86 -29.08 -19.09
C GLU A 312 -35.93 -30.15 -19.68
N SER A 313 -36.45 -31.05 -20.52
CA SER A 313 -35.71 -32.16 -21.13
C SER A 313 -34.51 -31.73 -21.99
N ASP A 314 -34.55 -30.51 -22.52
CA ASP A 314 -33.62 -30.04 -23.55
C ASP A 314 -32.48 -29.18 -22.99
N SER A 315 -32.09 -29.36 -21.72
CA SER A 315 -31.13 -28.52 -20.97
C SER A 315 -31.54 -27.04 -20.74
N ARG A 316 -32.67 -26.63 -21.33
CA ARG A 316 -33.37 -25.38 -21.04
C ARG A 316 -34.08 -25.45 -19.68
N ALA A 317 -34.45 -24.29 -19.16
CA ALA A 317 -35.28 -24.21 -17.96
C ALA A 317 -36.42 -23.22 -18.17
N LEU A 318 -37.54 -23.50 -17.51
CA LEU A 318 -38.70 -22.64 -17.47
C LEU A 318 -38.68 -21.83 -16.17
N LEU A 319 -38.69 -20.51 -16.30
CA LEU A 319 -38.92 -19.57 -15.20
C LEU A 319 -40.38 -19.09 -15.27
N THR A 320 -41.11 -19.26 -14.18
CA THR A 320 -42.50 -18.79 -14.05
C THR A 320 -42.61 -17.80 -12.90
N VAL A 321 -43.13 -16.61 -13.20
CA VAL A 321 -43.36 -15.52 -12.25
C VAL A 321 -44.84 -15.22 -12.19
N HIS A 322 -45.44 -15.43 -11.01
CA HIS A 322 -46.84 -15.11 -10.78
C HIS A 322 -46.98 -13.62 -10.42
N ILE A 323 -47.73 -12.90 -11.24
CA ILE A 323 -47.97 -11.45 -11.11
C ILE A 323 -49.43 -11.24 -10.71
N GLU A 324 -49.66 -10.45 -9.68
CA GLU A 324 -50.99 -10.05 -9.24
C GLU A 324 -51.72 -9.25 -10.32
N GLY A 325 -52.98 -9.62 -10.58
CA GLY A 325 -53.81 -8.97 -11.60
C GLY A 325 -53.57 -9.47 -13.03
N ALA A 326 -52.53 -10.28 -13.27
CA ALA A 326 -52.31 -10.92 -14.57
C ALA A 326 -53.19 -12.18 -14.74
N LYS A 327 -53.80 -12.35 -15.92
CA LYS A 327 -54.63 -13.53 -16.23
C LYS A 327 -53.82 -14.82 -16.36
N GLN A 328 -52.55 -14.72 -16.72
CA GLN A 328 -51.60 -15.82 -16.85
C GLN A 328 -50.26 -15.39 -16.25
N PRO A 329 -49.48 -16.32 -15.67
CA PRO A 329 -48.16 -16.01 -15.13
C PRO A 329 -47.18 -15.68 -16.26
N LEU A 330 -46.19 -14.84 -15.97
CA LEU A 330 -45.09 -14.58 -16.89
C LEU A 330 -44.19 -15.81 -16.93
N SER A 331 -44.22 -16.52 -18.05
CA SER A 331 -43.45 -17.75 -18.28
C SER A 331 -42.41 -17.54 -19.37
N VAL A 332 -41.13 -17.76 -19.05
CA VAL A 332 -40.01 -17.60 -19.99
C VAL A 332 -39.09 -18.82 -19.97
N ASN A 333 -38.69 -19.26 -21.16
CA ASN A 333 -37.69 -20.30 -21.36
C ASN A 333 -36.29 -19.67 -21.41
N THR A 334 -35.40 -20.15 -20.55
CA THR A 334 -33.99 -19.73 -20.47
C THR A 334 -33.07 -20.77 -21.11
N SER A 335 -31.86 -20.35 -21.45
CA SER A 335 -30.86 -21.25 -22.07
C SER A 335 -30.30 -22.30 -21.11
N SER A 336 -30.43 -22.11 -19.79
CA SER A 336 -29.99 -23.04 -18.77
C SER A 336 -30.74 -22.85 -17.45
N LEU A 337 -30.70 -23.89 -16.60
CA LEU A 337 -31.21 -23.81 -15.23
C LEU A 337 -30.48 -22.73 -14.41
N ALA A 338 -29.16 -22.61 -14.56
CA ALA A 338 -28.37 -21.58 -13.90
C ALA A 338 -28.86 -20.16 -14.24
N MET A 339 -29.21 -19.90 -15.50
CA MET A 339 -29.78 -18.62 -15.92
C MET A 339 -31.15 -18.37 -15.26
N ALA A 340 -32.03 -19.38 -15.22
CA ALA A 340 -33.33 -19.26 -14.56
C ALA A 340 -33.18 -18.98 -13.05
N GLU A 341 -32.24 -19.65 -12.38
CA GLU A 341 -31.94 -19.41 -10.95
C GLU A 341 -31.34 -18.02 -10.71
N ASN A 342 -30.43 -17.57 -11.58
CA ASN A 342 -29.85 -16.23 -11.51
C ASN A 342 -30.92 -15.14 -11.69
N MET A 343 -31.89 -15.34 -12.59
CA MET A 343 -33.03 -14.45 -12.78
C MET A 343 -33.99 -14.48 -11.59
N ALA A 344 -34.28 -15.67 -11.06
CA ALA A 344 -35.15 -15.82 -9.88
C ALA A 344 -34.57 -15.14 -8.64
N ASP A 345 -33.27 -15.30 -8.37
CA ASP A 345 -32.58 -14.60 -7.27
C ASP A 345 -32.65 -13.08 -7.45
N LEU A 346 -32.49 -12.58 -8.67
CA LEU A 346 -32.55 -11.14 -8.95
C LEU A 346 -33.94 -10.56 -8.65
N ILE A 347 -35.00 -11.19 -9.17
CA ILE A 347 -36.38 -10.77 -8.95
C ILE A 347 -36.73 -10.86 -7.45
N ASP A 348 -36.41 -11.99 -6.81
CA ASP A 348 -36.68 -12.18 -5.38
C ASP A 348 -35.93 -11.15 -4.52
N GLY A 349 -34.67 -10.86 -4.85
CA GLY A 349 -33.89 -9.85 -4.16
C GLY A 349 -34.46 -8.44 -4.25
N TYR A 350 -34.96 -8.03 -5.41
CA TYR A 350 -35.70 -6.78 -5.54
C TYR A 350 -37.02 -6.77 -4.75
N CYS A 351 -37.76 -7.88 -4.75
CA CYS A 351 -39.00 -8.00 -3.95
C CYS A 351 -38.73 -7.85 -2.44
N ARG A 352 -37.63 -8.44 -1.95
CA ARG A 352 -37.18 -8.27 -0.55
C ARG A 352 -36.73 -6.84 -0.27
N LEU A 353 -36.01 -6.22 -1.21
CA LEU A 353 -35.47 -4.87 -1.07
C LEU A 353 -36.58 -3.80 -0.94
N GLU A 354 -37.69 -3.95 -1.68
CA GLU A 354 -38.84 -3.04 -1.62
C GLU A 354 -39.75 -3.28 -0.41
N GLY A 355 -39.49 -4.31 0.40
CA GLY A 355 -40.31 -4.64 1.58
C GLY A 355 -41.63 -5.35 1.24
N SER A 356 -41.76 -5.92 0.05
CA SER A 356 -42.96 -6.68 -0.36
C SER A 356 -43.06 -8.05 0.32
N SER A 357 -41.95 -8.59 0.84
CA SER A 357 -41.90 -9.84 1.61
C SER A 357 -40.60 -9.93 2.42
N GLU A 358 -40.66 -10.36 3.69
CA GLU A 358 -39.46 -10.67 4.50
C GLU A 358 -38.85 -12.05 4.17
N SER A 359 -39.64 -12.94 3.57
CA SER A 359 -39.23 -14.29 3.16
C SER A 359 -39.10 -14.42 1.63
N SER A 360 -38.27 -15.34 1.16
CA SER A 360 -38.14 -15.63 -0.27
C SER A 360 -39.48 -16.05 -0.90
N LEU A 361 -39.79 -15.51 -2.08
CA LEU A 361 -40.93 -15.85 -2.93
C LEU A 361 -40.63 -17.03 -3.86
N ILE A 362 -39.41 -17.59 -3.81
CA ILE A 362 -38.99 -18.73 -4.63
C ILE A 362 -39.54 -20.03 -4.04
N ILE A 363 -40.41 -20.70 -4.80
CA ILE A 363 -40.99 -21.99 -4.43
C ILE A 363 -40.03 -23.11 -4.85
N ARG A 364 -39.42 -23.80 -3.87
CA ARG A 364 -38.61 -25.00 -4.12
C ARG A 364 -39.51 -26.25 -4.11
N PRO A 365 -39.43 -27.15 -5.11
CA PRO A 365 -40.19 -28.39 -5.07
C PRO A 365 -39.75 -29.25 -3.87
N SER A 366 -40.69 -29.61 -3.00
CA SER A 366 -40.43 -30.49 -1.86
C SER A 366 -40.02 -31.87 -2.37
N LYS A 367 -38.78 -32.31 -2.11
CA LYS A 367 -38.46 -33.74 -2.14
C LYS A 367 -39.35 -34.42 -1.09
N GLY A 368 -39.98 -35.53 -1.49
CA GLY A 368 -41.20 -36.06 -0.90
C GLY A 368 -41.17 -36.33 0.61
N ARG A 369 -42.36 -36.20 1.22
CA ARG A 369 -42.71 -36.91 2.45
C ARG A 369 -42.71 -38.41 2.17
N ASP A 370 -41.97 -39.18 2.97
CA ASP A 370 -42.34 -40.45 3.61
C ASP A 370 -41.04 -41.09 4.16
N THR A 371 -40.80 -41.10 5.48
CA THR A 371 -41.39 -42.12 6.35
C THR A 371 -41.38 -41.65 7.80
N LYS A 372 -42.53 -41.75 8.46
CA LYS A 372 -42.67 -41.79 9.92
C LYS A 372 -41.73 -42.85 10.50
N LEU A 373 -40.71 -42.43 11.24
CA LEU A 373 -40.21 -43.19 12.39
C LEU A 373 -40.30 -42.27 13.61
N LYS A 374 -41.15 -42.69 14.54
CA LYS A 374 -41.45 -42.02 15.80
C LYS A 374 -40.16 -41.93 16.64
N LEU A 375 -39.79 -40.72 17.05
CA LEU A 375 -38.98 -40.53 18.27
C LEU A 375 -39.90 -40.72 19.49
N PRO A 376 -39.47 -41.43 20.54
CA PRO A 376 -40.27 -41.63 21.75
C PRO A 376 -40.39 -40.36 22.58
N ASP A 377 -41.47 -40.29 23.36
CA ASP A 377 -41.90 -39.14 24.17
C ASP A 377 -40.87 -38.69 25.22
N ILE A 378 -40.71 -37.37 25.33
CA ILE A 378 -39.98 -36.70 26.42
C ILE A 378 -40.93 -36.56 27.63
N PRO A 379 -40.59 -37.06 28.82
CA PRO A 379 -41.28 -36.66 30.05
C PRO A 379 -40.82 -35.26 30.48
N LYS A 380 -41.80 -34.37 30.70
CA LYS A 380 -41.63 -33.03 31.29
C LYS A 380 -41.43 -33.12 32.80
N HIS A 381 -40.46 -32.38 33.34
CA HIS A 381 -40.39 -31.72 34.65
C HIS A 381 -39.07 -30.90 34.64
N GLY A 382 -38.87 -29.70 35.17
CA GLY A 382 -39.59 -28.74 35.98
C GLY A 382 -38.57 -27.61 36.28
N ALA A 383 -39.05 -26.39 36.51
CA ALA A 383 -38.22 -25.18 36.62
C ALA A 383 -37.19 -25.18 37.77
N SER A 384 -36.06 -24.47 37.59
CA SER A 384 -35.54 -23.52 38.60
C SER A 384 -34.37 -22.67 38.09
N SER A 385 -34.43 -21.39 38.42
CA SER A 385 -33.42 -20.33 38.30
C SER A 385 -32.03 -20.68 38.87
N GLY A 386 -30.98 -20.19 38.22
CA GLY A 386 -29.61 -20.21 38.73
C GLY A 386 -28.63 -19.46 37.81
N SER A 387 -28.35 -18.20 38.15
CA SER A 387 -27.20 -17.45 37.63
C SER A 387 -25.89 -18.06 38.15
N PHE A 388 -24.84 -18.16 37.31
CA PHE A 388 -23.47 -17.64 37.55
C PHE A 388 -22.45 -18.14 36.50
N ARG A 389 -21.79 -17.18 35.84
CA ARG A 389 -20.38 -17.05 35.39
C ARG A 389 -19.58 -18.23 34.78
N SER A 390 -19.02 -17.94 33.60
CA SER A 390 -17.62 -18.11 33.13
C SER A 390 -16.85 -19.39 33.51
N LEU A 391 -16.40 -20.13 32.49
CA LEU A 391 -15.05 -20.70 32.40
C LEU A 391 -14.73 -21.08 30.94
N THR A 392 -13.59 -20.56 30.49
CA THR A 392 -12.81 -20.95 29.31
C THR A 392 -12.14 -22.31 29.51
N SER A 393 -12.08 -23.16 28.47
CA SER A 393 -10.96 -24.10 28.25
C SER A 393 -11.03 -24.62 26.81
N GLY A 394 -9.90 -24.55 26.10
CA GLY A 394 -9.81 -24.77 24.66
C GLY A 394 -9.70 -26.21 24.21
N SER A 395 -9.63 -26.37 22.89
CA SER A 395 -8.93 -27.48 22.24
C SER A 395 -8.44 -27.05 20.86
N ASP A 396 -7.13 -27.11 20.69
CA ASP A 396 -6.37 -27.00 19.44
C ASP A 396 -6.78 -28.06 18.40
N ILE A 397 -6.55 -27.77 17.11
CA ILE A 397 -5.93 -28.66 16.08
C ILE A 397 -5.68 -27.83 14.80
N TYR A 398 -4.48 -27.98 14.25
CA TYR A 398 -3.64 -27.01 13.54
C TYR A 398 -3.50 -27.30 12.02
N ALA A 399 -3.17 -26.30 11.21
CA ALA A 399 -2.13 -26.33 10.16
C ALA A 399 -2.05 -24.99 9.39
N GLU A 400 -1.38 -23.99 9.95
CA GLU A 400 -0.85 -22.87 9.18
C GLU A 400 0.42 -23.31 8.44
N ILE A 401 0.49 -23.06 7.13
CA ILE A 401 1.70 -23.17 6.32
C ILE A 401 2.50 -21.87 6.51
N PRO A 402 3.81 -21.91 6.79
CA PRO A 402 4.57 -20.75 7.23
C PRO A 402 4.85 -19.80 6.06
N GLU A 403 4.26 -18.62 6.09
CA GLU A 403 4.85 -17.44 5.45
C GLU A 403 5.84 -16.85 6.46
N GLY A 404 7.09 -16.68 6.03
CA GLY A 404 8.26 -16.51 6.89
C GLY A 404 8.25 -15.28 7.79
N ILE A 405 7.54 -15.37 8.91
CA ILE A 405 7.94 -14.70 10.14
C ILE A 405 9.14 -15.49 10.62
N ALA A 406 10.33 -14.86 10.62
CA ALA A 406 11.43 -15.38 11.41
C ALA A 406 10.89 -15.61 12.83
N ALA A 407 10.74 -16.88 13.20
CA ALA A 407 10.24 -17.30 14.49
C ALA A 407 10.83 -16.39 15.57
N CYS A 408 9.98 -15.89 16.47
CA CYS A 408 10.43 -15.13 17.62
C CYS A 408 11.43 -15.99 18.39
N GLY A 409 12.72 -15.87 18.06
CA GLY A 409 13.77 -16.59 18.77
C GLY A 409 13.63 -16.26 20.26
N GLU A 410 13.65 -17.31 21.08
CA GLU A 410 13.34 -17.33 22.52
C GLU A 410 14.05 -16.24 23.35
N LYS A 411 15.07 -15.58 22.80
CA LYS A 411 15.93 -14.57 23.46
C LYS A 411 15.23 -13.28 23.91
N HIS A 412 14.07 -12.90 23.36
CA HIS A 412 13.41 -11.61 23.66
C HIS A 412 12.03 -11.75 24.32
N ARG A 413 11.56 -12.97 24.58
CA ARG A 413 10.34 -13.19 25.36
C ARG A 413 10.67 -13.07 26.84
N ILE A 414 9.93 -12.23 27.55
CA ILE A 414 10.10 -12.02 28.99
C ILE A 414 8.80 -12.34 29.72
N SER A 415 8.89 -12.80 30.97
CA SER A 415 7.71 -13.07 31.80
C SER A 415 7.13 -11.77 32.34
N ARG A 416 5.80 -11.71 32.47
CA ARG A 416 5.12 -10.59 33.15
C ARG A 416 5.53 -10.49 34.62
N ASP A 417 5.79 -11.63 35.27
CA ASP A 417 6.16 -11.68 36.68
C ASP A 417 7.55 -11.07 36.96
N ASP A 418 8.38 -10.94 35.93
CA ASP A 418 9.71 -10.33 36.01
C ASP A 418 9.67 -8.81 35.85
N VAL A 419 8.51 -8.21 35.55
CA VAL A 419 8.34 -6.79 35.27
C VAL A 419 7.39 -6.15 36.27
N VAL A 420 7.88 -5.13 36.98
CA VAL A 420 7.06 -4.29 37.86
C VAL A 420 6.75 -2.98 37.13
N VAL A 421 5.47 -2.73 36.87
CA VAL A 421 4.98 -1.50 36.24
C VAL A 421 4.87 -0.38 37.28
N GLY A 422 5.36 0.80 36.93
CA GLY A 422 5.28 2.01 37.74
C GLY A 422 4.21 2.99 37.24
N ARG A 423 4.55 4.28 37.20
CA ARG A 423 3.67 5.38 36.80
C ARG A 423 3.62 5.52 35.28
N ILE A 424 2.58 6.17 34.79
CA ILE A 424 2.44 6.56 33.39
C ILE A 424 3.44 7.68 33.08
N LEU A 425 4.22 7.51 32.02
CA LEU A 425 5.14 8.50 31.46
C LEU A 425 4.50 9.29 30.32
N GLY A 426 3.62 8.65 29.54
CA GLY A 426 2.94 9.26 28.42
C GLY A 426 1.88 8.37 27.79
N GLU A 427 1.10 8.94 26.88
CA GLU A 427 0.06 8.23 26.13
C GLU A 427 0.36 8.29 24.62
N GLY A 428 0.42 7.12 23.99
CA GLY A 428 0.64 6.95 22.55
C GLY A 428 -0.59 6.40 21.84
N PHE A 429 -0.47 6.20 20.52
CA PHE A 429 -1.59 5.77 19.66
C PHE A 429 -2.22 4.43 20.08
N PHE A 430 -1.42 3.47 20.53
CA PHE A 430 -1.88 2.12 20.91
C PHE A 430 -2.20 1.97 22.41
N GLY A 431 -1.84 2.95 23.22
CA GLY A 431 -1.99 2.88 24.68
C GLY A 431 -0.93 3.69 25.44
N GLU A 432 -0.73 3.35 26.70
CA GLU A 432 0.12 4.11 27.63
C GLU A 432 1.55 3.56 27.70
N VAL A 433 2.50 4.45 27.91
CA VAL A 433 3.89 4.15 28.24
C VAL A 433 4.08 4.37 29.74
N HIS A 434 4.63 3.38 30.43
CA HIS A 434 4.91 3.41 31.87
C HIS A 434 6.41 3.31 32.14
N ASP A 435 6.88 3.82 33.27
CA ASP A 435 8.17 3.38 33.82
C ASP A 435 7.98 2.01 34.51
N GLY A 436 9.10 1.35 34.82
CA GLY A 436 9.08 0.09 35.50
C GLY A 436 10.45 -0.46 35.78
N VAL A 437 10.48 -1.63 36.42
CA VAL A 437 11.70 -2.36 36.73
C VAL A 437 11.57 -3.78 36.19
N TYR A 438 12.50 -4.16 35.31
CA TYR A 438 12.65 -5.54 34.84
C TYR A 438 13.74 -6.25 35.64
N LYS A 439 13.42 -7.44 36.13
CA LYS A 439 14.36 -8.34 36.77
C LYS A 439 14.88 -9.34 35.73
N SER A 440 16.14 -9.21 35.36
CA SER A 440 16.76 -10.13 34.38
C SER A 440 16.85 -11.56 34.95
N PRO A 441 17.06 -12.58 34.09
CA PRO A 441 17.33 -13.95 34.53
C PRO A 441 18.61 -14.07 35.40
N THR A 442 19.54 -13.11 35.27
CA THR A 442 20.75 -13.04 36.10
C THR A 442 20.50 -12.38 37.47
N GLY A 443 19.28 -11.90 37.73
CA GLY A 443 18.87 -11.26 38.98
C GLY A 443 19.12 -9.75 39.03
N GLU A 444 19.65 -9.16 37.96
CA GLU A 444 19.87 -7.72 37.83
C GLU A 444 18.54 -6.98 37.70
N ARG A 445 18.44 -5.80 38.32
CA ARG A 445 17.26 -4.93 38.20
C ARG A 445 17.57 -3.79 37.25
N ILE A 446 16.80 -3.69 36.18
CA ILE A 446 16.99 -2.73 35.10
C ILE A 446 15.76 -1.83 35.05
N CYS A 447 15.97 -0.51 35.03
CA CYS A 447 14.89 0.45 34.79
C CYS A 447 14.44 0.37 33.33
N VAL A 448 13.12 0.26 33.10
CA VAL A 448 12.54 0.01 31.78
C VAL A 448 11.35 0.92 31.49
N ALA A 449 11.14 1.19 30.21
CA ALA A 449 9.91 1.80 29.69
C ALA A 449 9.01 0.70 29.13
N ILE A 450 7.72 0.73 29.48
CA ILE A 450 6.75 -0.33 29.17
C ILE A 450 5.63 0.28 28.35
N LYS A 451 5.61 0.00 27.05
CA LYS A 451 4.52 0.40 26.15
C LYS A 451 3.43 -0.67 26.22
N THR A 452 2.21 -0.27 26.52
CA THR A 452 1.07 -1.18 26.71
C THR A 452 0.06 -1.02 25.58
N CYS A 453 -0.52 -2.13 25.10
CA CYS A 453 -1.61 -2.12 24.13
C CYS A 453 -2.97 -2.15 24.86
N LYS A 454 -3.77 -1.09 24.72
CA LYS A 454 -5.12 -1.00 25.34
C LYS A 454 -6.17 -1.84 24.59
N ASP A 455 -6.02 -1.96 23.27
CA ASP A 455 -6.93 -2.70 22.39
C ASP A 455 -6.58 -4.20 22.34
N ARG A 456 -7.60 -5.07 22.38
CA ARG A 456 -7.47 -6.54 22.38
C ARG A 456 -7.72 -7.18 21.01
N SER A 457 -7.99 -6.38 19.98
CA SER A 457 -8.19 -6.88 18.63
C SER A 457 -6.89 -7.44 18.04
N ALA A 458 -6.99 -8.57 17.34
CA ALA A 458 -5.83 -9.25 16.75
C ALA A 458 -5.07 -8.34 15.76
N GLU A 459 -5.78 -7.51 14.99
CA GLU A 459 -5.17 -6.59 14.03
C GLU A 459 -4.33 -5.49 14.71
N VAL A 460 -4.83 -4.92 15.81
CA VAL A 460 -4.09 -3.89 16.56
C VAL A 460 -2.89 -4.53 17.27
N LYS A 461 -3.07 -5.73 17.83
CA LYS A 461 -2.00 -6.51 18.45
C LYS A 461 -0.89 -6.87 17.46
N GLU A 462 -1.23 -7.27 16.24
CA GLU A 462 -0.26 -7.54 15.17
C GLU A 462 0.52 -6.28 14.78
N LYS A 463 -0.17 -5.15 14.57
CA LYS A 463 0.49 -3.86 14.29
C LYS A 463 1.40 -3.43 15.44
N PHE A 464 0.96 -3.61 16.68
CA PHE A 464 1.74 -3.32 17.87
C PHE A 464 3.00 -4.19 17.96
N LEU A 465 2.87 -5.50 17.78
CA LEU A 465 4.00 -6.44 17.78
C LEU A 465 4.95 -6.23 16.59
N SER A 466 4.45 -5.71 15.46
CA SER A 466 5.30 -5.38 14.30
C SER A 466 6.38 -4.36 14.65
N GLU A 467 6.11 -3.41 15.55
CA GLU A 467 7.09 -2.43 16.06
C GLU A 467 8.25 -3.14 16.77
N ALA A 468 7.93 -4.07 17.69
CA ALA A 468 8.95 -4.86 18.38
C ALA A 468 9.72 -5.78 17.41
N GLY A 469 9.03 -6.32 16.39
CA GLY A 469 9.65 -7.12 15.33
C GLY A 469 10.72 -6.35 14.55
N LEU A 470 10.48 -5.07 14.26
CA LEU A 470 11.45 -4.18 13.60
C LEU A 470 12.63 -3.86 14.52
N MET A 471 12.35 -3.53 15.79
CA MET A 471 13.37 -3.14 16.76
C MET A 471 14.31 -4.28 17.17
N LYS A 472 13.86 -5.54 17.07
CA LYS A 472 14.60 -6.73 17.53
C LYS A 472 16.02 -6.85 16.96
N ASN A 473 16.23 -6.40 15.72
CA ASN A 473 17.50 -6.51 15.02
C ASN A 473 18.28 -5.19 14.96
N LEU A 474 17.78 -4.13 15.59
CA LEU A 474 18.45 -2.83 15.61
C LEU A 474 19.45 -2.80 16.76
N ASP A 475 20.71 -2.56 16.42
CA ASP A 475 21.80 -2.38 17.37
C ASP A 475 22.63 -1.15 16.97
N HIS A 476 22.37 -0.03 17.65
CA HIS A 476 23.05 1.23 17.39
C HIS A 476 23.03 2.11 18.65
N PRO A 477 24.13 2.81 19.00
CA PRO A 477 24.22 3.61 20.24
C PRO A 477 23.20 4.74 20.35
N HIS A 478 22.67 5.20 19.22
CA HIS A 478 21.67 6.27 19.13
C HIS A 478 20.28 5.77 18.71
N ILE A 479 19.97 4.50 18.94
CA ILE A 479 18.62 3.93 18.79
C ILE A 479 18.17 3.34 20.13
N VAL A 480 16.91 3.55 20.50
CA VAL A 480 16.34 2.98 21.73
C VAL A 480 16.32 1.46 21.64
N ARG A 481 16.94 0.80 22.61
CA ARG A 481 17.09 -0.65 22.66
C ARG A 481 15.81 -1.34 23.14
N LEU A 482 15.39 -2.35 22.39
CA LEU A 482 14.37 -3.31 22.85
C LEU A 482 14.98 -4.25 23.91
N ILE A 483 14.32 -4.38 25.05
CA ILE A 483 14.70 -5.34 26.10
C ILE A 483 13.93 -6.65 25.92
N GLY A 484 12.64 -6.57 25.64
CA GLY A 484 11.83 -7.75 25.41
C GLY A 484 10.35 -7.46 25.15
N VAL A 485 9.60 -8.52 24.90
CA VAL A 485 8.17 -8.47 24.58
C VAL A 485 7.41 -9.45 25.48
N ILE A 486 6.30 -8.99 26.04
CA ILE A 486 5.33 -9.82 26.76
C ILE A 486 4.12 -9.98 25.84
N GLU A 487 3.98 -11.17 25.24
CA GLU A 487 2.93 -11.46 24.26
C GLU A 487 1.58 -11.83 24.89
N VAL A 488 1.56 -12.03 26.21
CA VAL A 488 0.35 -12.31 27.01
C VAL A 488 -0.47 -11.04 27.19
N ASP A 489 -1.78 -11.10 26.94
CA ASP A 489 -2.62 -9.90 26.99
C ASP A 489 -2.71 -9.28 28.39
N PRO A 490 -2.71 -7.93 28.50
CA PRO A 490 -2.43 -6.96 27.42
C PRO A 490 -0.95 -7.00 26.97
N VAL A 491 -0.67 -7.01 25.67
CA VAL A 491 0.71 -7.09 25.16
C VAL A 491 1.56 -5.91 25.60
N TRP A 492 2.79 -6.17 26.08
CA TRP A 492 3.76 -5.13 26.43
C TRP A 492 5.03 -5.20 25.59
N ILE A 493 5.55 -4.03 25.19
CA ILE A 493 6.88 -3.86 24.62
C ILE A 493 7.73 -3.18 25.69
N VAL A 494 8.82 -3.84 26.10
CA VAL A 494 9.71 -3.37 27.16
C VAL A 494 11.01 -2.87 26.53
N MET A 495 11.33 -1.61 26.78
CA MET A 495 12.46 -0.86 26.21
C MET A 495 13.33 -0.29 27.32
N GLU A 496 14.55 0.15 26.99
CA GLU A 496 15.35 0.93 27.94
C GLU A 496 14.64 2.23 28.37
N LEU A 497 14.69 2.55 29.66
CA LEU A 497 14.19 3.82 30.18
C LEU A 497 15.27 4.90 30.07
N LEU A 498 14.92 6.06 29.49
CA LEU A 498 15.82 7.20 29.36
C LEU A 498 15.35 8.33 30.28
N GLU A 499 16.17 8.66 31.28
CA GLU A 499 15.76 9.46 32.44
C GLU A 499 15.35 10.90 32.13
N HIS A 500 15.90 11.47 31.05
CA HIS A 500 15.62 12.85 30.64
C HIS A 500 14.42 12.97 29.68
N GLY A 501 13.78 11.86 29.32
CA GLY A 501 12.56 11.85 28.51
C GLY A 501 12.74 12.40 27.09
N GLU A 502 11.68 13.02 26.56
CA GLU A 502 11.61 13.53 25.19
C GLU A 502 12.51 14.76 24.98
N LEU A 503 13.25 14.77 23.86
CA LEU A 503 14.16 15.85 23.49
C LEU A 503 13.43 17.19 23.36
N GLY A 504 12.18 17.20 22.88
CA GLY A 504 11.38 18.42 22.77
C GLY A 504 11.23 19.16 24.11
N ASN A 505 10.85 18.44 25.17
CA ASN A 505 10.72 19.03 26.52
C ASN A 505 12.09 19.44 27.08
N TYR A 506 13.10 18.59 26.90
CA TYR A 506 14.46 18.84 27.37
C TYR A 506 15.07 20.11 26.76
N LEU A 507 14.87 20.36 25.45
CA LEU A 507 15.35 21.58 24.76
C LEU A 507 14.73 22.85 25.37
N VAL A 508 13.43 22.81 25.70
CA VAL A 508 12.73 23.95 26.30
C VAL A 508 13.20 24.20 27.73
N GLU A 509 13.35 23.15 28.53
CA GLU A 509 13.80 23.22 29.92
C GLU A 509 15.26 23.70 30.03
N GLN A 510 16.13 23.25 29.14
CA GLN A 510 17.58 23.51 29.19
C GLN A 510 18.04 24.62 28.22
N GLN A 511 17.12 25.40 27.64
CA GLN A 511 17.42 26.39 26.59
C GLN A 511 18.50 27.43 26.95
N TYR A 512 18.72 27.70 28.24
CA TYR A 512 19.74 28.64 28.72
C TYR A 512 21.11 27.99 29.00
N ILE A 513 21.15 26.67 29.05
CA ILE A 513 22.36 25.87 29.33
C ILE A 513 22.94 25.30 28.04
N LEU A 514 22.07 24.93 27.09
CA LEU A 514 22.46 24.35 25.81
C LEU A 514 23.25 25.34 24.94
N ASN A 515 24.34 24.85 24.37
CA ASN A 515 25.19 25.61 23.44
C ASN A 515 25.11 25.04 22.02
N SER A 516 25.66 25.78 21.05
CA SER A 516 25.66 25.41 19.64
C SER A 516 26.31 24.03 19.40
N SER A 517 27.42 23.74 20.09
CA SER A 517 28.11 22.44 19.99
C SER A 517 27.22 21.26 20.41
N THR A 518 26.39 21.43 21.43
CA THR A 518 25.47 20.40 21.91
C THR A 518 24.32 20.18 20.92
N LEU A 519 23.76 21.25 20.36
CA LEU A 519 22.68 21.14 19.37
C LEU A 519 23.13 20.43 18.09
N ILE A 520 24.33 20.74 17.59
CA ILE A 520 24.90 20.05 16.42
C ILE A 520 25.27 18.60 16.75
N LEU A 521 25.67 18.31 18.00
CA LEU A 521 25.90 16.93 18.46
C LEU A 521 24.62 16.10 18.39
N TYR A 522 23.49 16.62 18.89
CA TYR A 522 22.19 15.94 18.80
C TYR A 522 21.80 15.66 17.34
N CYS A 523 21.94 16.66 16.46
CA CYS A 523 21.70 16.48 15.02
C CYS A 523 22.57 15.36 14.43
N LEU A 524 23.85 15.32 14.77
CA LEU A 524 24.80 14.33 14.29
C LEU A 524 24.46 12.91 14.79
N GLN A 525 24.07 12.77 16.05
CA GLN A 525 23.71 11.48 16.65
C GLN A 525 22.45 10.89 16.01
N ILE A 526 21.42 11.71 15.81
CA ILE A 526 20.20 11.33 15.08
C ILE A 526 20.54 10.96 13.63
N CYS A 527 21.39 11.75 12.96
CA CYS A 527 21.81 11.45 11.59
C CYS A 527 22.55 10.12 11.46
N LYS A 528 23.40 9.76 12.43
CA LYS A 528 24.08 8.46 12.47
C LYS A 528 23.10 7.31 12.63
N ALA A 529 22.09 7.45 13.50
CA ALA A 529 21.01 6.46 13.62
C ALA A 529 20.26 6.30 12.29
N LEU A 530 19.92 7.39 11.61
CA LEU A 530 19.21 7.35 10.34
C LEU A 530 20.06 6.79 9.19
N ALA A 531 21.37 7.04 9.18
CA ALA A 531 22.31 6.41 8.23
C ALA A 531 22.38 4.89 8.44
N TYR A 532 22.33 4.44 9.70
CA TYR A 532 22.24 3.02 10.02
C TYR A 532 20.92 2.40 9.51
N LEU A 533 19.79 3.10 9.68
CA LEU A 533 18.51 2.63 9.13
C LEU A 533 18.49 2.61 7.59
N GLU A 534 19.08 3.61 6.94
CA GLU A 534 19.28 3.65 5.48
C GLU A 534 20.03 2.41 4.99
N GLY A 535 21.11 2.01 5.67
CA GLY A 535 21.88 0.80 5.34
C GLY A 535 21.11 -0.52 5.52
N LEU A 536 20.03 -0.51 6.30
CA LEU A 536 19.11 -1.64 6.48
C LEU A 536 17.89 -1.56 5.54
N ASN A 537 17.85 -0.58 4.63
CA ASN A 537 16.69 -0.27 3.79
C ASN A 537 15.40 -0.05 4.63
N MET A 538 15.53 0.60 5.79
CA MET A 538 14.40 0.87 6.68
C MET A 538 14.06 2.36 6.68
N VAL A 539 12.77 2.68 6.47
CA VAL A 539 12.25 4.05 6.49
C VAL A 539 11.45 4.26 7.77
N HIS A 540 11.76 5.32 8.52
CA HIS A 540 11.19 5.62 9.83
C HIS A 540 9.82 6.30 9.75
N ARG A 541 9.61 7.20 8.79
CA ARG A 541 8.29 7.83 8.48
C ARG A 541 7.73 8.82 9.51
N ASP A 542 8.38 9.00 10.65
CA ASP A 542 7.96 9.93 11.70
C ASP A 542 9.15 10.51 12.48
N ILE A 543 10.08 11.14 11.77
CA ILE A 543 11.27 11.74 12.38
C ILE A 543 10.91 13.14 12.88
N ALA A 544 10.92 13.32 14.20
CA ALA A 544 10.65 14.58 14.89
C ALA A 544 11.24 14.54 16.31
N VAL A 545 11.44 15.71 16.94
CA VAL A 545 12.04 15.77 18.30
C VAL A 545 11.20 15.08 19.38
N ARG A 546 9.87 14.92 19.18
CA ARG A 546 8.99 14.15 20.07
C ARG A 546 9.31 12.65 20.10
N ASN A 547 9.93 12.13 19.03
CA ASN A 547 10.30 10.71 18.89
C ASN A 547 11.80 10.50 19.16
N VAL A 548 12.49 11.51 19.71
CA VAL A 548 13.88 11.43 20.14
C VAL A 548 13.92 11.58 21.65
N LEU A 549 14.68 10.71 22.30
CA LEU A 549 14.81 10.67 23.76
C LEU A 549 16.23 11.03 24.19
N VAL A 550 16.38 11.64 25.36
CA VAL A 550 17.66 12.07 25.91
C VAL A 550 18.16 11.03 26.91
N ALA A 551 19.28 10.37 26.56
CA ALA A 551 19.92 9.37 27.42
C ALA A 551 20.84 10.02 28.45
N SER A 552 21.53 11.08 28.06
CA SER A 552 22.34 11.95 28.92
C SER A 552 22.46 13.33 28.27
N PRO A 553 22.99 14.36 28.96
CA PRO A 553 23.17 15.69 28.37
C PRO A 553 23.98 15.69 27.06
N GLU A 554 24.81 14.67 26.82
CA GLU A 554 25.63 14.53 25.61
C GLU A 554 25.17 13.40 24.69
N CYS A 555 24.01 12.76 24.96
CA CYS A 555 23.56 11.59 24.21
C CYS A 555 22.04 11.56 23.99
N VAL A 556 21.62 11.51 22.73
CA VAL A 556 20.24 11.30 22.30
C VAL A 556 20.08 9.98 21.55
N LYS A 557 18.86 9.42 21.61
CA LYS A 557 18.48 8.18 20.93
C LYS A 557 17.16 8.34 20.19
N LEU A 558 17.11 7.82 18.97
CA LEU A 558 15.90 7.77 18.14
C LEU A 558 15.00 6.62 18.61
N GLY A 559 13.71 6.91 18.79
CA GLY A 559 12.68 5.96 19.21
C GLY A 559 11.41 6.03 18.35
N ASP A 560 10.39 5.30 18.80
CA ASP A 560 9.06 5.16 18.17
C ASP A 560 9.09 4.63 16.71
N PHE A 561 9.13 3.30 16.60
CA PHE A 561 9.17 2.60 15.31
C PHE A 561 7.77 2.14 14.84
N GLY A 562 6.70 2.64 15.45
CA GLY A 562 5.33 2.21 15.16
C GLY A 562 4.88 2.43 13.70
N LEU A 563 5.48 3.42 13.03
CA LEU A 563 5.23 3.72 11.61
C LEU A 563 6.34 3.21 10.67
N SER A 564 7.47 2.75 11.21
CA SER A 564 8.65 2.34 10.46
C SER A 564 8.40 1.08 9.64
N ARG A 565 9.05 0.92 8.49
CA ARG A 565 8.94 -0.28 7.63
C ARG A 565 10.24 -0.52 6.85
N TYR A 566 10.55 -1.78 6.54
CA TYR A 566 11.53 -2.12 5.51
C TYR A 566 10.96 -1.80 4.13
N VAL A 567 11.80 -1.30 3.23
CA VAL A 567 11.42 -0.89 1.88
C VAL A 567 12.29 -1.67 0.89
N ASP A 568 11.66 -2.48 0.04
CA ASP A 568 12.36 -3.08 -1.10
C ASP A 568 12.65 -1.99 -2.15
N GLU A 569 13.82 -2.05 -2.78
CA GLU A 569 14.37 -1.00 -3.67
C GLU A 569 13.47 -0.59 -4.86
N GLN A 570 12.35 -1.29 -5.11
CA GLN A 570 11.38 -1.03 -6.16
C GLN A 570 9.95 -0.73 -5.67
N GLU A 571 9.68 -0.73 -4.36
CA GLU A 571 8.32 -0.65 -3.83
C GLU A 571 8.17 0.56 -2.88
N TYR A 572 7.40 1.57 -3.30
CA TYR A 572 7.05 2.69 -2.43
C TYR A 572 5.73 2.40 -1.71
N TYR A 573 5.72 2.51 -0.39
CA TYR A 573 4.54 2.25 0.43
C TYR A 573 3.49 3.37 0.29
N LYS A 574 2.18 3.02 0.22
CA LYS A 574 1.03 3.94 0.33
C LYS A 574 0.29 3.69 1.65
N ALA A 575 0.33 4.67 2.56
CA ALA A 575 -0.26 4.55 3.89
C ALA A 575 -1.81 4.60 3.92
N SER A 576 -2.43 3.89 4.86
CA SER A 576 -3.84 4.02 5.23
C SER A 576 -4.15 5.32 6.00
N VAL A 577 -5.45 5.66 6.13
CA VAL A 577 -6.04 6.99 6.38
C VAL A 577 -5.86 7.54 7.82
N SER A 578 -4.80 7.21 8.56
CA SER A 578 -4.61 7.75 9.92
C SER A 578 -4.08 9.20 9.93
N ARG A 579 -4.21 9.90 11.07
CA ARG A 579 -3.72 11.28 11.32
C ARG A 579 -2.22 11.37 11.05
N LEU A 580 -1.83 11.89 9.89
CA LEU A 580 -0.43 12.04 9.51
C LEU A 580 0.19 13.36 10.01
N PRO A 581 1.50 13.40 10.32
CA PRO A 581 2.19 14.61 10.77
C PRO A 581 2.51 15.56 9.60
N ILE A 582 1.49 16.12 8.96
CA ILE A 582 1.58 16.88 7.70
C ILE A 582 2.68 17.95 7.71
N LYS A 583 2.86 18.68 8.83
CA LYS A 583 3.86 19.77 8.94
C LYS A 583 5.32 19.29 8.91
N TRP A 584 5.57 18.00 9.15
CA TRP A 584 6.90 17.38 9.08
C TRP A 584 7.15 16.67 7.75
N MET A 585 6.10 16.26 7.06
CA MET A 585 6.19 15.38 5.90
C MET A 585 6.76 16.06 4.65
N ALA A 586 7.41 15.25 3.81
CA ALA A 586 7.87 15.66 2.50
C ALA A 586 6.69 15.89 1.53
N PRO A 587 6.81 16.77 0.52
CA PRO A 587 5.73 17.07 -0.43
C PRO A 587 5.17 15.82 -1.15
N GLU A 588 6.03 14.88 -1.54
CA GLU A 588 5.63 13.63 -2.19
C GLU A 588 4.90 12.67 -1.24
N SER A 589 5.21 12.72 0.06
CA SER A 589 4.51 11.94 1.09
C SER A 589 3.13 12.53 1.36
N ILE A 590 2.97 13.86 1.29
CA ILE A 590 1.67 14.53 1.45
C ILE A 590 0.78 14.23 0.23
N ASN A 591 1.29 14.46 -0.99
CA ASN A 591 0.52 14.36 -2.23
C ASN A 591 0.22 12.91 -2.64
N PHE A 592 1.20 12.01 -2.51
CA PHE A 592 1.16 10.67 -3.11
C PHE A 592 1.26 9.54 -2.08
N ARG A 593 1.34 9.88 -0.79
CA ARG A 593 1.56 8.94 0.32
C ARG A 593 2.83 8.12 0.17
N ARG A 594 3.82 8.61 -0.60
CA ARG A 594 5.10 7.94 -0.86
C ARG A 594 6.09 8.20 0.27
N PHE A 595 6.60 7.13 0.88
CA PHE A 595 7.64 7.19 1.91
C PHE A 595 8.89 6.45 1.42
N THR A 596 10.02 7.13 1.50
CA THR A 596 11.35 6.66 1.09
C THR A 596 12.42 7.26 2.00
N THR A 597 13.67 6.80 1.88
CA THR A 597 14.81 7.43 2.55
C THR A 597 14.92 8.93 2.26
N ALA A 598 14.61 9.37 1.03
CA ALA A 598 14.60 10.79 0.68
C ALA A 598 13.50 11.57 1.42
N SER A 599 12.35 10.96 1.69
CA SER A 599 11.32 11.59 2.54
C SER A 599 11.75 11.67 4.02
N ASP A 600 12.53 10.69 4.49
CA ASP A 600 13.15 10.73 5.83
C ASP A 600 14.21 11.82 5.93
N VAL A 601 15.00 12.06 4.88
CA VAL A 601 15.93 13.20 4.82
C VAL A 601 15.21 14.54 4.99
N TRP A 602 14.04 14.69 4.37
CA TRP A 602 13.20 15.89 4.55
C TRP A 602 12.75 16.04 6.01
N MET A 603 12.18 14.97 6.60
CA MET A 603 11.71 14.95 7.99
C MET A 603 12.87 15.20 8.97
N PHE A 604 14.05 14.65 8.70
CA PHE A 604 15.27 14.93 9.45
C PHE A 604 15.67 16.41 9.37
N GLY A 605 15.54 17.05 8.20
CA GLY A 605 15.72 18.50 8.07
C GLY A 605 14.74 19.29 8.95
N VAL A 606 13.47 18.87 9.01
CA VAL A 606 12.48 19.49 9.93
C VAL A 606 12.88 19.26 11.39
N CYS A 607 13.32 18.06 11.77
CA CYS A 607 13.79 17.74 13.11
C CYS A 607 15.02 18.58 13.53
N MET A 608 16.00 18.75 12.63
CA MET A 608 17.12 19.66 12.86
C MET A 608 16.65 21.10 13.08
N TRP A 609 15.65 21.57 12.33
CA TRP A 609 15.07 22.89 12.54
C TRP A 609 14.39 23.02 13.91
N GLU A 610 13.65 21.99 14.35
CA GLU A 610 13.04 21.94 15.69
C GLU A 610 14.10 22.03 16.80
N ILE A 611 15.25 21.35 16.64
CA ILE A 611 16.36 21.41 17.61
C ILE A 611 16.87 22.85 17.75
N TYR A 612 17.12 23.54 16.64
CA TYR A 612 17.63 24.92 16.67
C TYR A 612 16.58 25.98 17.00
N SER A 613 15.29 25.66 16.88
CA SER A 613 14.17 26.54 17.26
C SER A 613 13.67 26.30 18.68
N MET A 614 14.36 25.47 19.47
CA MET A 614 13.96 25.08 20.84
C MET A 614 12.57 24.43 20.88
N ALA A 615 12.39 23.41 20.04
CA ALA A 615 11.16 22.61 19.90
C ALA A 615 9.93 23.43 19.46
N GLN A 616 10.13 24.51 18.70
CA GLN A 616 9.00 25.21 18.08
C GLN A 616 8.32 24.29 17.05
N GLN A 617 6.99 24.35 16.98
CA GLN A 617 6.25 23.61 15.95
C GLN A 617 6.58 24.16 14.55
N PRO A 618 6.94 23.31 13.57
CA PRO A 618 7.15 23.75 12.19
C PRO A 618 5.86 24.32 11.62
N PHE A 619 5.92 25.44 10.89
CA PHE A 619 4.74 26.08 10.30
C PHE A 619 3.61 26.33 11.31
N PHE A 620 3.92 26.76 12.53
CA PHE A 620 2.91 27.01 13.57
C PHE A 620 1.83 28.02 13.15
N TRP A 621 2.15 28.93 12.22
CA TRP A 621 1.23 29.93 11.66
C TRP A 621 0.33 29.41 10.52
N LEU A 622 0.44 28.13 10.14
CA LEU A 622 -0.36 27.52 9.08
C LEU A 622 -1.21 26.37 9.61
N GLU A 623 -2.36 26.16 8.98
CA GLU A 623 -3.13 24.93 9.10
C GLU A 623 -2.53 23.82 8.22
N ASN A 624 -2.77 22.54 8.57
CA ASN A 624 -2.20 21.39 7.84
C ASN A 624 -2.50 21.41 6.34
N GLY A 625 -3.73 21.78 5.94
CA GLY A 625 -4.13 21.83 4.52
C GLY A 625 -3.42 22.94 3.71
N GLN A 626 -2.85 23.94 4.38
CA GLN A 626 -2.18 25.07 3.73
C GLN A 626 -0.69 24.83 3.49
N VAL A 627 -0.09 23.90 4.23
CA VAL A 627 1.37 23.64 4.20
C VAL A 627 1.82 23.26 2.79
N ILE A 628 1.11 22.35 2.13
CA ILE A 628 1.52 21.86 0.80
C ILE A 628 1.59 23.02 -0.21
N ASN A 629 0.61 23.93 -0.22
CA ASN A 629 0.58 25.07 -1.12
C ASN A 629 1.80 25.98 -0.93
N GLN A 630 2.21 26.22 0.32
CA GLN A 630 3.40 27.03 0.61
C GLN A 630 4.69 26.34 0.17
N LEU A 631 4.81 25.03 0.41
CA LEU A 631 5.97 24.24 -0.02
C LEU A 631 6.09 24.21 -1.55
N GLU A 632 4.98 24.11 -2.26
CA GLU A 632 4.90 24.14 -3.72
C GLU A 632 5.27 25.51 -4.31
N LEU A 633 5.03 26.60 -3.59
CA LEU A 633 5.50 27.96 -3.93
C LEU A 633 6.99 28.18 -3.62
N GLY A 634 7.70 27.15 -3.15
CA GLY A 634 9.11 27.23 -2.78
C GLY A 634 9.36 27.85 -1.41
N LYS A 635 8.32 28.12 -0.60
CA LYS A 635 8.50 28.58 0.78
C LYS A 635 9.05 27.43 1.64
N ARG A 636 9.94 27.77 2.57
CA ARG A 636 10.58 26.86 3.53
C ARG A 636 10.57 27.48 4.92
N LEU A 637 10.87 26.69 5.95
CA LEU A 637 10.98 27.19 7.32
C LEU A 637 12.10 28.23 7.43
N PRO A 638 11.90 29.33 8.17
CA PRO A 638 12.91 30.39 8.30
C PRO A 638 14.10 29.93 9.14
N LYS A 639 15.27 30.54 8.94
CA LYS A 639 16.47 30.26 9.74
C LYS A 639 16.27 30.60 11.22
N PRO A 640 16.44 29.65 12.16
CA PRO A 640 16.42 29.96 13.60
C PRO A 640 17.56 30.89 14.00
N GLN A 641 17.34 31.73 15.02
CA GLN A 641 18.27 32.79 15.42
C GLN A 641 19.67 32.25 15.80
N GLN A 642 19.71 31.13 16.51
CA GLN A 642 20.97 30.51 16.99
C GLN A 642 21.57 29.50 16.00
N CYS A 643 20.94 29.28 14.84
CA CYS A 643 21.41 28.31 13.87
C CYS A 643 22.63 28.83 13.10
N PRO A 644 23.78 28.12 13.04
CA PRO A 644 24.91 28.51 12.20
C PRO A 644 24.53 28.54 10.70
N PRO A 645 25.12 29.42 9.88
CA PRO A 645 24.86 29.47 8.43
C PRO A 645 25.14 28.16 7.70
N ALA A 646 26.20 27.45 8.08
CA ALA A 646 26.56 26.16 7.50
C ALA A 646 25.45 25.11 7.72
N VAL A 647 24.86 25.07 8.91
CA VAL A 647 23.75 24.17 9.25
C VAL A 647 22.49 24.52 8.47
N TYR A 648 22.14 25.81 8.38
CA TYR A 648 20.97 26.23 7.60
C TYR A 648 21.13 25.96 6.11
N SER A 649 22.35 26.04 5.58
CA SER A 649 22.64 25.59 4.22
C SER A 649 22.27 24.12 4.05
N LEU A 650 22.71 23.24 4.95
CA LEU A 650 22.33 21.81 4.91
C LEU A 650 20.81 21.62 4.98
N LEU A 651 20.11 22.34 5.87
CA LEU A 651 18.64 22.30 5.95
C LEU A 651 17.97 22.59 4.59
N THR A 652 18.44 23.62 3.87
CA THR A 652 17.88 23.96 2.56
C THR A 652 18.12 22.89 1.49
N HIS A 653 19.21 22.11 1.58
CA HIS A 653 19.45 20.96 0.71
C HIS A 653 18.53 19.78 1.07
N CYS A 654 18.33 19.50 2.37
CA CYS A 654 17.36 18.50 2.83
C CYS A 654 15.93 18.82 2.38
N TRP A 655 15.59 20.11 2.28
CA TRP A 655 14.28 20.57 1.80
C TRP A 655 14.21 20.87 0.29
N SER A 656 15.12 20.28 -0.50
CA SER A 656 14.94 20.24 -1.94
C SER A 656 13.58 19.61 -2.28
N TYR A 657 12.81 20.28 -3.14
CA TYR A 657 11.46 19.80 -3.49
C TYR A 657 11.55 18.43 -4.15
N GLU A 658 12.47 18.27 -5.09
CA GLU A 658 12.71 17.01 -5.80
C GLU A 658 13.47 16.02 -4.89
N PRO A 659 12.97 14.81 -4.65
CA PRO A 659 13.58 13.85 -3.73
C PRO A 659 15.05 13.53 -4.05
N HIS A 660 15.39 13.37 -5.34
CA HIS A 660 16.74 13.07 -5.81
C HIS A 660 17.73 14.23 -5.63
N GLY A 661 17.23 15.44 -5.37
CA GLY A 661 18.07 16.61 -5.07
C GLY A 661 18.44 16.72 -3.60
N ARG A 662 17.97 15.80 -2.75
CA ARG A 662 18.29 15.77 -1.31
C ARG A 662 19.55 14.92 -1.08
N PRO A 663 20.42 15.29 -0.14
CA PRO A 663 21.61 14.51 0.20
C PRO A 663 21.23 13.18 0.86
N SER A 664 22.09 12.16 0.76
CA SER A 664 21.92 10.92 1.54
C SER A 664 22.31 11.12 3.01
N PHE A 665 21.87 10.21 3.89
CA PHE A 665 22.26 10.30 5.29
C PHE A 665 23.78 10.14 5.48
N GLY A 666 24.44 9.29 4.68
CA GLY A 666 25.90 9.20 4.67
C GLY A 666 26.60 10.55 4.38
N GLN A 667 26.10 11.33 3.41
CA GLN A 667 26.63 12.67 3.10
C GLN A 667 26.37 13.67 4.23
N LEU A 668 25.20 13.59 4.86
CA LEU A 668 24.82 14.43 6.00
C LEU A 668 25.69 14.14 7.23
N VAL A 669 26.01 12.86 7.52
CA VAL A 669 26.90 12.49 8.64
C VAL A 669 28.27 13.13 8.47
N CYS A 670 28.86 13.08 7.26
CA CYS A 670 30.14 13.73 6.99
C CYS A 670 30.07 15.24 7.22
N SER A 671 29.06 15.89 6.63
CA SER A 671 28.88 17.35 6.73
C SER A 671 28.66 17.82 8.16
N LEU A 672 27.81 17.13 8.92
CA LEU A 672 27.53 17.45 10.33
C LEU A 672 28.74 17.19 11.23
N SER A 673 29.53 16.15 10.95
CA SER A 673 30.76 15.87 11.69
C SER A 673 31.80 16.98 11.53
N ASP A 674 31.97 17.49 10.30
CA ASP A 674 32.88 18.60 10.02
C ASP A 674 32.42 19.90 10.71
N ILE A 675 31.11 20.20 10.64
CA ILE A 675 30.54 21.39 11.32
C ILE A 675 30.72 21.28 12.84
N HIS A 676 30.43 20.11 13.42
CA HIS A 676 30.58 19.87 14.86
C HIS A 676 32.04 20.07 15.31
N ARG A 677 33.02 19.55 14.57
CA ARG A 677 34.44 19.77 14.86
C ARG A 677 34.80 21.26 14.87
N ILE A 678 34.31 22.01 13.90
CA ILE A 678 34.57 23.46 13.79
C ILE A 678 33.95 24.23 14.96
N GLU A 679 32.73 23.88 15.39
CA GLU A 679 32.08 24.54 16.54
C GLU A 679 32.81 24.25 17.86
N LEU A 680 33.25 23.01 18.09
CA LEU A 680 34.07 22.65 19.26
C LEU A 680 35.38 23.47 19.33
N GLU A 681 36.06 23.65 18.21
CA GLU A 681 37.30 24.44 18.14
C GLU A 681 37.04 25.92 18.46
N GLN A 682 35.89 26.47 18.02
CA GLN A 682 35.51 27.85 18.31
C GLN A 682 35.14 28.05 19.79
N GLU A 683 34.45 27.10 20.41
CA GLU A 683 34.14 27.14 21.84
C GLU A 683 35.42 27.07 22.69
N GLY A 684 36.33 26.13 22.38
CA GLY A 684 37.62 26.04 23.08
C GLY A 684 38.48 27.31 22.98
N ARG A 685 38.39 28.05 21.86
CA ARG A 685 39.03 29.37 21.72
C ARG A 685 38.35 30.44 22.57
N ARG A 686 37.02 30.46 22.64
CA ARG A 686 36.27 31.41 23.48
C ARG A 686 36.57 31.21 24.96
N ASP A 687 36.67 29.95 25.40
CA ASP A 687 37.01 29.63 26.80
C ASP A 687 38.47 29.95 27.16
N ARG A 688 39.41 29.72 26.24
CA ARG A 688 40.81 30.17 26.41
C ARG A 688 40.92 31.69 26.48
N THR A 689 40.14 32.42 25.68
CA THR A 689 40.15 33.90 25.68
C THR A 689 39.52 34.48 26.96
N ARG A 690 38.50 33.80 27.52
CA ARG A 690 37.90 34.11 28.83
C ARG A 690 38.81 33.74 30.00
N SER A 691 39.60 32.67 29.89
CA SER A 691 40.55 32.26 30.93
C SER A 691 41.80 33.14 30.97
N VAL A 692 42.31 33.58 29.81
CA VAL A 692 43.46 34.50 29.70
C VAL A 692 43.14 35.89 30.24
N THR A 693 41.87 36.31 30.26
CA THR A 693 41.46 37.61 30.83
C THR A 693 41.33 37.63 32.35
N LEU A 694 41.43 36.49 33.04
CA LEU A 694 41.31 36.38 34.50
C LEU A 694 42.66 36.27 35.25
N PHE A 695 43.79 36.13 34.55
CA PHE A 695 45.12 36.02 35.16
C PHE A 695 46.19 36.81 34.38
N ASP A 696 46.13 38.14 34.41
CA ASP A 696 47.34 38.96 34.25
C ASP A 696 47.18 40.38 34.85
N PRO A 697 47.70 40.65 36.07
CA PRO A 697 47.77 41.99 36.62
C PRO A 697 49.17 42.57 36.39
N LYS A 698 49.60 42.80 35.14
CA LYS A 698 50.78 43.63 34.80
C LYS A 698 50.92 43.89 33.29
N HIS A 699 50.23 44.92 32.77
CA HIS A 699 50.86 45.92 31.88
C HIS A 699 49.84 47.01 31.49
N LEU A 700 49.96 48.17 32.16
CA LEU A 700 49.51 49.46 31.65
C LEU A 700 50.64 50.01 30.78
N THR A 701 50.40 50.34 29.50
CA THR A 701 51.07 51.45 28.81
C THR A 701 50.45 51.75 27.43
N GLU A 702 49.96 52.99 27.35
CA GLU A 702 49.74 53.95 26.22
C GLU A 702 49.72 53.52 24.73
N PRO A 703 48.80 54.11 23.93
CA PRO A 703 48.84 54.03 22.47
C PRO A 703 49.68 55.16 21.83
N PRO A 704 50.52 54.88 20.80
CA PRO A 704 51.22 55.90 20.03
C PRO A 704 50.43 56.37 18.77
N PRO A 705 50.83 57.49 18.12
CA PRO A 705 49.93 58.51 17.60
C PRO A 705 49.66 58.47 16.08
N LYS A 706 48.61 59.19 15.65
CA LYS A 706 48.33 59.55 14.25
C LYS A 706 49.05 60.84 13.83
N PRO A 707 49.45 60.96 12.55
CA PRO A 707 49.44 62.23 11.78
C PRO A 707 48.47 62.11 10.56
N SER A 708 47.36 62.87 10.46
CA SER A 708 47.14 64.24 9.90
C SER A 708 47.46 64.37 8.39
N ARG A 709 46.56 64.83 7.49
CA ARG A 709 46.18 66.26 7.29
C ARG A 709 45.17 66.46 6.09
N ILE A 710 43.98 67.09 6.31
CA ILE A 710 43.42 68.40 5.81
C ILE A 710 43.12 68.50 4.29
N GLN A 711 41.89 68.83 3.82
CA GLN A 711 41.25 70.17 3.70
C GLN A 711 39.72 70.10 3.88
N ASP A 712 39.12 70.85 4.81
CA ASP A 712 38.65 72.26 4.75
C ASP A 712 37.36 72.47 3.94
N ASN A 713 36.21 72.70 4.60
CA ASN A 713 35.68 74.06 4.83
C ASN A 713 34.30 74.10 5.56
N THR A 714 34.28 74.86 6.66
CA THR A 714 33.26 75.84 7.13
C THR A 714 31.87 75.41 7.69
N LEU A 715 31.80 75.28 9.04
CA LEU A 715 30.96 75.96 10.08
C LEU A 715 29.56 76.60 9.74
N PRO A 716 28.64 76.90 10.72
CA PRO A 716 28.45 76.41 12.12
C PRO A 716 26.98 76.28 12.68
N ARG A 717 26.84 75.61 13.85
CA ARG A 717 25.90 75.81 15.02
C ARG A 717 24.36 75.70 14.78
N VAL A 718 23.56 74.99 15.58
CA VAL A 718 23.22 75.27 17.00
C VAL A 718 22.73 74.00 17.74
N THR A 719 23.19 73.91 18.97
CA THR A 719 22.88 72.99 20.07
C THR A 719 21.41 72.99 20.53
N GLN A 720 20.88 71.81 20.85
CA GLN A 720 20.15 71.59 22.12
C GLN A 720 20.43 70.18 22.65
N ARG A 721 20.96 70.14 23.88
CA ARG A 721 21.05 68.95 24.72
C ARG A 721 19.70 68.76 25.40
N THR A 722 19.19 67.54 25.37
CA THR A 722 18.35 66.98 26.43
C THR A 722 18.71 65.51 26.62
N GLU A 723 18.59 65.09 27.86
CA GLU A 723 19.23 63.96 28.53
C GLU A 723 19.01 62.62 27.81
N ARG A 724 20.11 61.91 27.51
CA ARG A 724 20.06 60.53 27.02
C ARG A 724 20.12 59.59 28.21
N ASP A 725 18.95 59.02 28.50
CA ASP A 725 18.72 57.80 29.27
C ASP A 725 19.68 56.69 28.80
N THR A 726 20.70 56.39 29.62
CA THR A 726 21.73 55.38 29.36
C THR A 726 21.23 53.98 29.69
N ARG A 727 20.24 53.49 28.93
CA ARG A 727 19.96 52.05 28.82
C ARG A 727 20.19 51.58 27.39
N PRO A 728 20.99 50.52 27.18
CA PRO A 728 21.33 50.07 25.84
C PRO A 728 20.08 49.54 25.11
N VAL A 729 20.03 49.78 23.80
CA VAL A 729 18.87 49.53 22.92
C VAL A 729 18.33 48.10 23.03
N TRP A 730 19.20 47.11 23.28
CA TRP A 730 18.81 45.71 23.43
C TRP A 730 17.97 45.42 24.68
N GLU A 731 18.06 46.23 25.75
CA GLU A 731 17.17 46.08 26.92
C GLU A 731 15.74 46.53 26.60
N LYS A 732 15.60 47.63 25.85
CA LYS A 732 14.28 48.12 25.40
C LYS A 732 13.64 47.17 24.37
N GLU A 733 14.45 46.55 23.51
CA GLU A 733 13.97 45.51 22.59
C GLU A 733 13.61 44.20 23.31
N LYS A 734 14.39 43.78 24.31
CA LYS A 734 14.08 42.59 25.12
C LYS A 734 12.76 42.76 25.88
N GLU A 735 12.56 43.93 26.49
CA GLU A 735 11.35 44.26 27.25
C GLU A 735 10.12 44.35 26.33
N GLN A 736 10.26 44.91 25.12
CA GLN A 736 9.19 44.89 24.10
C GLN A 736 8.86 43.48 23.60
N VAL A 737 9.85 42.61 23.44
CA VAL A 737 9.65 41.22 23.00
C VAL A 737 9.00 40.40 24.13
N GLU A 738 9.42 40.57 25.38
CA GLU A 738 8.79 39.92 26.55
C GLU A 738 7.35 40.40 26.76
N ASP A 739 7.07 41.70 26.60
CA ASP A 739 5.70 42.25 26.66
C ASP A 739 4.81 41.70 25.53
N THR A 740 5.37 41.53 24.33
CA THR A 740 4.65 40.97 23.19
C THR A 740 4.33 39.49 23.40
N LEU A 741 5.30 38.72 23.94
CA LEU A 741 5.10 37.31 24.29
C LEU A 741 4.10 37.12 25.44
N GLN A 742 4.12 38.00 26.45
CA GLN A 742 3.13 37.97 27.52
C GLN A 742 1.73 38.34 27.02
N ARG A 743 1.63 39.30 26.09
CA ARG A 743 0.35 39.65 25.45
C ARG A 743 -0.20 38.48 24.63
N GLN A 744 0.64 37.82 23.83
CA GLN A 744 0.24 36.64 23.05
C GLN A 744 -0.13 35.45 23.93
N ARG A 745 0.54 35.23 25.08
CA ARG A 745 0.13 34.20 26.04
C ARG A 745 -1.21 34.50 26.70
N LYS A 746 -1.50 35.78 27.00
CA LYS A 746 -2.81 36.20 27.51
C LYS A 746 -3.91 36.05 26.46
N GLU A 747 -3.62 36.40 25.20
CA GLU A 747 -4.55 36.22 24.08
C GLU A 747 -4.81 34.73 23.82
N MET A 748 -3.78 33.88 23.83
CA MET A 748 -3.95 32.42 23.70
C MET A 748 -4.77 31.82 24.86
N LEU A 749 -4.60 32.34 26.10
CA LEU A 749 -5.40 31.88 27.24
C LEU A 749 -6.86 32.36 27.15
N MET A 750 -7.08 33.57 26.64
CA MET A 750 -8.42 34.12 26.35
C MET A 750 -9.07 33.34 25.21
N ASP A 751 -8.35 33.00 24.15
CA ASP A 751 -8.82 32.17 23.03
C ASP A 751 -9.12 30.74 23.48
N LYS A 752 -8.31 30.18 24.38
CA LYS A 752 -8.60 28.87 24.98
C LYS A 752 -9.86 28.92 25.86
N GLN A 753 -10.04 29.97 26.65
CA GLN A 753 -11.26 30.18 27.44
C GLN A 753 -12.48 30.46 26.55
N TRP A 754 -12.28 31.14 25.42
CA TRP A 754 -13.29 31.40 24.41
C TRP A 754 -13.69 30.11 23.68
N LEU A 755 -12.73 29.24 23.34
CA LEU A 755 -12.98 27.92 22.77
C LEU A 755 -13.68 26.98 23.76
N GLU A 756 -13.32 26.99 25.05
CA GLU A 756 -14.04 26.25 26.10
C GLU A 756 -15.47 26.80 26.32
N GLN A 757 -15.70 28.09 26.02
CA GLN A 757 -17.04 28.71 26.03
C GLN A 757 -17.84 28.43 24.75
N GLU A 758 -17.20 28.34 23.59
CA GLU A 758 -17.83 27.88 22.33
C GLU A 758 -18.16 26.39 22.38
N GLU A 759 -17.29 25.57 22.96
CA GLU A 759 -17.49 24.13 23.12
C GLU A 759 -18.67 23.83 24.07
N ARG A 760 -18.94 24.72 25.05
CA ARG A 760 -20.16 24.71 25.87
C ARG A 760 -21.40 25.24 25.16
N GLN A 761 -21.25 25.99 24.07
CA GLN A 761 -22.35 26.51 23.24
C GLN A 761 -22.72 25.58 22.07
N LEU A 762 -21.95 24.50 21.85
CA LEU A 762 -22.17 23.51 20.79
C LEU A 762 -23.04 22.31 21.23
N ASP A 763 -23.71 22.38 22.39
CA ASP A 763 -24.81 21.47 22.76
C ASP A 763 -26.13 21.95 22.08
N PRO A 764 -26.85 21.11 21.32
CA PRO A 764 -27.70 21.60 20.23
C PRO A 764 -29.12 21.96 20.66
N PHE A 765 -29.53 23.23 20.53
CA PHE A 765 -30.93 23.62 20.24
C PHE A 765 -31.07 25.02 19.56
N VAL A 766 -31.69 25.02 18.36
CA VAL A 766 -32.51 26.07 17.66
C VAL A 766 -31.84 27.21 16.81
N ARG A 767 -31.96 27.08 15.46
CA ARG A 767 -32.46 28.00 14.35
C ARG A 767 -32.07 29.51 14.31
N VAL A 768 -31.97 30.29 13.19
CA VAL A 768 -32.27 30.24 11.71
C VAL A 768 -31.82 31.57 11.00
N ASP A 769 -31.57 31.52 9.66
CA ASP A 769 -31.60 32.57 8.59
C ASP A 769 -30.54 33.72 8.51
N SER A 770 -30.17 34.34 7.36
CA SER A 770 -30.38 34.16 5.89
C SER A 770 -29.60 35.26 5.09
N HIS A 771 -29.47 35.10 3.75
CA HIS A 771 -29.36 36.12 2.66
C HIS A 771 -28.01 36.85 2.31
N THR A 772 -27.63 37.27 1.08
CA THR A 772 -27.92 37.00 -0.37
C THR A 772 -26.92 37.80 -1.29
N LYS A 773 -26.38 37.17 -2.36
CA LYS A 773 -25.99 37.61 -3.76
C LYS A 773 -24.81 38.57 -4.18
N PRO A 774 -24.32 38.45 -5.46
CA PRO A 774 -23.10 39.04 -6.09
C PRO A 774 -23.48 39.96 -7.32
N PRO A 775 -22.82 40.02 -8.53
CA PRO A 775 -21.41 39.98 -9.04
C PRO A 775 -21.08 41.13 -10.07
N VAL A 776 -19.84 41.29 -10.62
CA VAL A 776 -19.56 41.95 -11.96
C VAL A 776 -18.24 41.44 -12.64
N GLU A 777 -18.22 41.53 -13.98
CA GLU A 777 -17.45 40.94 -15.10
C GLU A 777 -16.03 41.47 -15.46
N ARG A 778 -15.38 40.78 -16.44
CA ARG A 778 -14.08 41.05 -17.13
C ARG A 778 -14.25 41.99 -18.35
N PRO A 779 -13.13 42.42 -19.02
CA PRO A 779 -12.86 41.87 -20.36
C PRO A 779 -11.36 41.73 -20.78
N GLU A 780 -11.19 41.17 -21.98
CA GLU A 780 -10.05 40.55 -22.70
C GLU A 780 -9.00 41.50 -23.33
N ASN A 781 -7.83 40.95 -23.73
CA ASN A 781 -7.17 41.20 -25.02
C ASN A 781 -5.98 40.23 -25.30
N GLY A 782 -5.79 39.88 -26.58
CA GLY A 782 -4.98 38.76 -27.12
C GLY A 782 -3.46 38.96 -27.34
N PRO A 783 -2.79 38.02 -28.07
CA PRO A 783 -1.37 37.67 -27.92
C PRO A 783 -0.45 38.22 -29.04
N PRO A 784 0.88 38.10 -28.88
CA PRO A 784 1.76 37.95 -30.05
C PRO A 784 2.77 36.78 -29.97
N ASP A 785 3.17 36.36 -31.18
CA ASP A 785 3.87 35.13 -31.57
C ASP A 785 5.41 35.08 -31.37
N LYS A 786 5.93 33.84 -31.51
CA LYS A 786 7.32 33.37 -31.37
C LYS A 786 8.27 33.66 -32.56
N PRO A 787 9.60 33.59 -32.31
CA PRO A 787 10.59 33.13 -33.30
C PRO A 787 11.24 31.75 -32.97
N PRO A 788 11.98 31.11 -33.92
CA PRO A 788 12.04 29.66 -34.11
C PRO A 788 13.32 28.91 -33.60
N MET A 789 13.24 27.57 -33.57
CA MET A 789 14.32 26.59 -33.26
C MET A 789 15.16 26.18 -34.49
N PRO A 790 16.32 25.51 -34.26
CA PRO A 790 16.82 24.46 -35.15
C PRO A 790 16.85 23.03 -34.55
N SER A 791 16.37 22.13 -35.41
CA SER A 791 16.43 20.67 -35.63
C SER A 791 17.34 19.66 -34.86
N THR A 792 16.70 18.53 -34.56
CA THR A 792 17.08 17.08 -34.43
C THR A 792 17.94 16.51 -35.61
N LEU A 793 18.67 15.38 -35.60
CA LEU A 793 18.50 13.98 -35.12
C LEU A 793 19.78 13.17 -35.51
N SER A 794 20.20 12.12 -34.78
CA SER A 794 21.02 11.02 -35.34
C SER A 794 20.73 9.67 -34.65
N GLN A 795 20.45 8.63 -35.46
CA GLN A 795 20.27 7.22 -35.07
C GLN A 795 21.62 6.45 -35.07
N PRO A 796 21.78 5.34 -34.32
CA PRO A 796 23.00 4.51 -34.36
C PRO A 796 22.97 3.38 -35.41
N ARG A 797 24.17 3.01 -35.92
CA ARG A 797 24.48 1.92 -36.88
C ARG A 797 25.16 0.70 -36.20
N PRO A 798 25.25 -0.49 -36.87
CA PRO A 798 25.73 -1.76 -36.30
C PRO A 798 27.25 -1.81 -36.02
N THR A 799 27.64 -2.63 -35.05
CA THR A 799 28.97 -2.81 -34.44
C THR A 799 30.05 -3.43 -35.37
N ALA A 800 31.31 -3.08 -35.10
CA ALA A 800 32.51 -3.35 -35.88
C ALA A 800 33.04 -4.79 -35.80
N GLU A 801 33.72 -5.24 -36.86
CA GLU A 801 34.37 -6.56 -37.00
C GLU A 801 35.64 -6.68 -36.12
N MET A 802 35.60 -7.52 -35.08
CA MET A 802 36.71 -7.81 -34.14
C MET A 802 37.22 -9.25 -34.29
N ASP A 803 38.52 -9.49 -34.14
CA ASP A 803 39.09 -10.85 -34.07
C ASP A 803 38.67 -11.53 -32.76
N ARG A 804 37.93 -12.63 -32.86
CA ARG A 804 37.39 -13.39 -31.72
C ARG A 804 38.31 -14.53 -31.25
N SER A 805 39.47 -14.71 -31.89
CA SER A 805 40.42 -15.77 -31.60
C SER A 805 41.03 -15.57 -30.21
N GLY A 806 40.57 -16.34 -29.21
CA GLY A 806 41.03 -16.24 -27.82
C GLY A 806 40.23 -15.29 -26.93
N ASP A 807 39.07 -14.79 -27.37
CA ASP A 807 38.18 -13.98 -26.53
C ASP A 807 37.38 -14.86 -25.57
N GLN A 808 37.81 -14.87 -24.31
CA GLN A 808 37.19 -15.67 -23.25
C GLN A 808 35.75 -15.21 -22.96
N VAL A 809 35.46 -13.91 -23.05
CA VAL A 809 34.10 -13.36 -22.83
C VAL A 809 33.18 -13.80 -23.95
N TYR A 810 33.60 -13.69 -25.21
CA TYR A 810 32.85 -14.20 -26.36
C TYR A 810 32.57 -15.71 -26.25
N THR A 811 33.59 -16.49 -25.86
CA THR A 811 33.46 -17.94 -25.66
C THR A 811 32.43 -18.27 -24.58
N CYS A 812 32.45 -17.55 -23.45
CA CYS A 812 31.48 -17.72 -22.38
C CYS A 812 30.05 -17.29 -22.77
N VAL A 813 29.88 -16.24 -23.58
CA VAL A 813 28.55 -15.83 -24.10
C VAL A 813 28.00 -16.86 -25.09
N MET A 814 28.83 -17.40 -25.98
CA MET A 814 28.40 -18.48 -26.88
C MET A 814 28.05 -19.75 -26.11
N ALA A 815 28.78 -20.08 -25.04
CA ALA A 815 28.43 -21.17 -24.14
C ALA A 815 27.09 -20.93 -23.45
N MET A 816 26.82 -19.71 -22.98
CA MET A 816 25.52 -19.32 -22.40
C MET A 816 24.36 -19.53 -23.38
N VAL A 817 24.49 -19.00 -24.60
CA VAL A 817 23.47 -19.16 -25.66
C VAL A 817 23.25 -20.65 -25.98
N LYS A 818 24.33 -21.44 -26.05
CA LYS A 818 24.24 -22.88 -26.26
C LYS A 818 23.47 -23.58 -25.15
N GLN A 819 23.70 -23.23 -23.88
CA GLN A 819 22.96 -23.82 -22.75
C GLN A 819 21.48 -23.44 -22.73
N VAL A 820 21.14 -22.21 -23.12
CA VAL A 820 19.74 -21.76 -23.24
C VAL A 820 19.02 -22.47 -24.39
N VAL A 821 19.69 -22.70 -25.52
CA VAL A 821 19.15 -23.49 -26.64
C VAL A 821 18.97 -24.95 -26.23
N GLN A 822 19.93 -25.51 -25.49
CA GLN A 822 19.82 -26.88 -24.97
C GLN A 822 18.65 -27.02 -24.00
N LEU A 823 18.48 -26.06 -23.06
CA LEU A 823 17.31 -26.00 -22.18
C LEU A 823 16.00 -25.95 -22.97
N LYS A 824 15.93 -25.16 -24.05
CA LYS A 824 14.75 -25.10 -24.92
C LYS A 824 14.43 -26.45 -25.58
N ASN A 825 15.44 -27.18 -26.02
CA ASN A 825 15.25 -28.48 -26.66
C ASN A 825 14.84 -29.56 -25.65
N ASP A 826 15.37 -29.49 -24.42
CA ASP A 826 15.19 -30.51 -23.41
C ASP A 826 13.91 -30.31 -22.55
N VAL A 827 13.39 -29.09 -22.42
CA VAL A 827 12.23 -28.79 -21.55
C VAL A 827 10.96 -29.57 -21.92
N ASN A 828 10.80 -29.94 -23.19
CA ASN A 828 9.66 -30.72 -23.67
C ASN A 828 9.79 -32.22 -23.40
N THR A 829 11.00 -32.73 -23.14
CA THR A 829 11.31 -34.15 -22.94
C THR A 829 11.73 -34.47 -21.51
N LEU A 830 12.26 -33.49 -20.77
CA LEU A 830 12.70 -33.63 -19.38
C LEU A 830 11.53 -33.71 -18.40
N PRO A 831 11.59 -34.61 -17.40
CA PRO A 831 10.66 -34.60 -16.28
C PRO A 831 10.90 -33.35 -15.41
N ALA A 832 9.85 -32.83 -14.77
CA ALA A 832 9.92 -31.59 -13.98
C ALA A 832 10.88 -31.66 -12.78
N SER A 833 11.22 -32.86 -12.30
CA SER A 833 12.25 -33.09 -11.29
C SER A 833 13.66 -32.75 -11.76
N GLU A 834 13.90 -32.69 -13.09
CA GLU A 834 15.21 -32.43 -13.68
C GLU A 834 15.41 -30.98 -14.14
N TYR A 835 14.36 -30.15 -14.13
CA TYR A 835 14.48 -28.71 -14.44
C TYR A 835 15.52 -28.00 -13.57
N PRO A 836 15.66 -28.29 -12.25
CA PRO A 836 16.73 -27.74 -11.43
C PRO A 836 18.13 -28.08 -11.92
N ASN A 837 18.33 -29.26 -12.51
CA ASN A 837 19.63 -29.64 -13.06
C ASN A 837 19.93 -28.86 -14.35
N ALA A 838 18.94 -28.73 -15.24
CA ALA A 838 19.10 -27.98 -16.49
C ALA A 838 19.37 -26.48 -16.24
N VAL A 839 18.63 -25.85 -15.33
CA VAL A 839 18.85 -24.44 -14.95
C VAL A 839 20.16 -24.24 -14.20
N ARG A 840 20.63 -25.22 -13.43
CA ARG A 840 21.95 -25.16 -12.79
C ARG A 840 23.09 -25.06 -13.80
N VAL A 841 23.00 -25.76 -14.94
CA VAL A 841 24.01 -25.68 -16.01
C VAL A 841 24.07 -24.27 -16.61
N VAL A 842 22.91 -23.62 -16.81
CA VAL A 842 22.83 -22.21 -17.23
C VAL A 842 23.48 -21.29 -16.19
N GLY A 843 23.20 -21.51 -14.90
CA GLY A 843 23.83 -20.74 -13.81
C GLY A 843 25.35 -20.88 -13.72
N ILE A 844 25.89 -22.07 -14.02
CA ILE A 844 27.34 -22.30 -14.11
C ILE A 844 27.95 -21.52 -15.28
N ALA A 845 27.30 -21.55 -16.46
CA ALA A 845 27.75 -20.77 -17.61
C ALA A 845 27.77 -19.26 -17.31
N LEU A 846 26.78 -18.75 -16.55
CA LEU A 846 26.74 -17.34 -16.17
C LEU A 846 27.89 -16.98 -15.24
N ARG A 847 28.20 -17.85 -14.27
CA ARG A 847 29.32 -17.65 -13.36
C ARG A 847 30.65 -17.57 -14.11
N SER A 848 30.87 -18.46 -15.09
CA SER A 848 32.06 -18.41 -15.95
C SER A 848 32.12 -17.13 -16.79
N LEU A 849 30.98 -16.66 -17.31
CA LEU A 849 30.90 -15.39 -18.04
C LEU A 849 31.26 -14.21 -17.15
N ILE A 850 30.65 -14.11 -15.97
CA ILE A 850 30.93 -13.06 -14.97
C ILE A 850 32.41 -13.04 -14.61
N GLN A 851 33.00 -14.21 -14.36
CA GLN A 851 34.41 -14.35 -14.05
C GLN A 851 35.31 -13.88 -15.21
N SER A 852 34.99 -14.25 -16.46
CA SER A 852 35.75 -13.79 -17.63
C SER A 852 35.69 -12.27 -17.83
N VAL A 853 34.59 -11.63 -17.41
CA VAL A 853 34.46 -10.17 -17.44
C VAL A 853 35.25 -9.52 -16.30
N ASP A 854 35.21 -10.12 -15.10
CA ASP A 854 35.99 -9.65 -13.94
C ASP A 854 37.50 -9.66 -14.16
N GLU A 855 38.01 -10.59 -14.96
CA GLU A 855 39.43 -10.63 -15.36
C GLU A 855 39.82 -9.46 -16.27
N ILE A 856 38.86 -8.89 -17.01
CA ILE A 856 39.10 -7.78 -17.95
C ILE A 856 38.81 -6.42 -17.30
N LEU A 857 37.90 -6.35 -16.32
CA LEU A 857 37.50 -5.11 -15.66
C LEU A 857 38.69 -4.23 -15.18
N PRO A 858 39.77 -4.77 -14.58
CA PRO A 858 40.92 -3.96 -14.16
C PRO A 858 41.68 -3.29 -15.31
N SER A 859 41.53 -3.78 -16.54
CA SER A 859 42.17 -3.22 -17.74
C SER A 859 41.34 -2.15 -18.46
N LEU A 860 40.10 -1.90 -18.00
CA LEU A 860 39.15 -0.96 -18.61
C LEU A 860 39.02 0.35 -17.81
N HIS A 861 38.62 1.43 -18.49
CA HIS A 861 38.46 2.75 -17.88
C HIS A 861 37.27 2.80 -16.90
N SER A 862 37.44 3.49 -15.76
CA SER A 862 36.51 3.52 -14.62
C SER A 862 35.07 3.95 -14.95
N SER A 863 34.90 4.81 -15.97
CA SER A 863 33.57 5.25 -16.42
C SER A 863 32.76 4.12 -17.07
N ILE A 864 33.41 3.11 -17.67
CA ILE A 864 32.75 1.99 -18.37
C ILE A 864 32.57 0.79 -17.44
N THR A 865 33.40 0.69 -16.39
CA THR A 865 33.26 -0.29 -15.30
C THR A 865 31.88 -0.24 -14.64
N THR A 866 31.29 0.96 -14.49
CA THR A 866 29.94 1.13 -13.91
C THR A 866 28.81 0.61 -14.80
N GLU A 867 28.93 0.76 -16.13
CA GLU A 867 27.97 0.26 -17.12
C GLU A 867 28.03 -1.28 -17.22
N ILE A 868 29.25 -1.84 -17.19
CA ILE A 868 29.48 -3.29 -17.15
C ILE A 868 28.98 -3.89 -15.82
N ASP A 869 29.22 -3.24 -14.68
CA ASP A 869 28.72 -3.69 -13.37
C ASP A 869 27.18 -3.68 -13.29
N GLY A 870 26.54 -2.65 -13.85
CA GLY A 870 25.09 -2.60 -14.00
C GLY A 870 24.54 -3.77 -14.82
N THR A 871 25.22 -4.12 -15.91
CA THR A 871 24.83 -5.25 -16.78
C THR A 871 25.08 -6.61 -16.09
N LYS A 872 26.14 -6.75 -15.29
CA LYS A 872 26.38 -7.95 -14.46
C LYS A 872 25.29 -8.13 -13.39
N LYS A 873 24.81 -7.04 -12.78
CA LYS A 873 23.68 -7.08 -11.82
C LYS A 873 22.38 -7.48 -12.51
N LEU A 874 22.15 -6.97 -13.73
CA LEU A 874 21.01 -7.38 -14.57
C LEU A 874 21.02 -8.90 -14.84
N LEU A 875 22.16 -9.48 -15.26
CA LEU A 875 22.23 -10.92 -15.52
C LEU A 875 21.99 -11.79 -14.28
N ASN A 876 22.43 -11.35 -13.10
CA ASN A 876 22.13 -12.05 -11.84
C ASN A 876 20.64 -11.98 -11.51
N LYS A 877 19.97 -10.86 -11.79
CA LYS A 877 18.53 -10.69 -11.67
C LYS A 877 17.78 -11.62 -12.64
N ASP A 878 18.21 -11.69 -13.90
CA ASP A 878 17.59 -12.53 -14.93
C ASP A 878 17.73 -14.02 -14.60
N LEU A 879 18.86 -14.45 -14.03
CA LEU A 879 19.02 -15.81 -13.51
C LEU A 879 18.06 -16.08 -12.33
N GLY A 880 17.87 -15.10 -11.44
CA GLY A 880 16.89 -15.18 -10.36
C GLY A 880 15.46 -15.34 -10.89
N GLU A 881 15.10 -14.60 -11.94
CA GLU A 881 13.80 -14.73 -12.61
C GLU A 881 13.64 -16.10 -13.28
N LEU A 882 14.67 -16.60 -13.96
CA LEU A 882 14.68 -17.95 -14.53
C LEU A 882 14.46 -19.04 -13.46
N ILE A 883 15.12 -18.93 -12.29
CA ILE A 883 14.94 -19.86 -11.17
C ILE A 883 13.50 -19.81 -10.63
N ASN A 884 12.92 -18.61 -10.51
CA ASN A 884 11.54 -18.45 -10.05
C ASN A 884 10.54 -19.05 -11.04
N LYS A 885 10.71 -18.81 -12.34
CA LYS A 885 9.86 -19.40 -13.39
C LYS A 885 10.03 -20.93 -13.48
N MET A 886 11.24 -21.44 -13.25
CA MET A 886 11.50 -22.87 -13.16
C MET A 886 10.79 -23.52 -11.96
N ARG A 887 10.82 -22.90 -10.77
CA ARG A 887 10.07 -23.38 -9.60
C ARG A 887 8.57 -23.39 -9.86
N LEU A 888 8.06 -22.36 -10.52
CA LEU A 888 6.65 -22.29 -10.94
C LEU A 888 6.30 -23.41 -11.93
N ALA A 889 7.17 -23.67 -12.92
CA ALA A 889 7.00 -24.78 -13.86
C ALA A 889 7.08 -26.16 -13.18
N GLN A 890 7.89 -26.31 -12.13
CA GLN A 890 7.98 -27.53 -11.34
C GLN A 890 6.70 -27.77 -10.50
N GLN A 891 6.22 -26.74 -9.79
CA GLN A 891 4.99 -26.79 -8.99
C GLN A 891 3.74 -27.05 -9.83
N ASN A 892 3.71 -26.51 -11.05
CA ASN A 892 2.57 -26.62 -11.96
C ASN A 892 2.72 -27.73 -13.00
N SER A 893 3.70 -28.63 -12.85
CA SER A 893 4.06 -29.66 -13.83
C SER A 893 2.97 -30.70 -14.12
N ILE A 894 2.01 -30.86 -13.20
CA ILE A 894 0.85 -31.75 -13.32
C ILE A 894 -0.47 -30.99 -13.56
N THR A 895 -0.41 -29.67 -13.75
CA THR A 895 -1.58 -28.79 -13.93
C THR A 895 -1.75 -28.41 -15.41
N SER A 896 -2.91 -27.85 -15.77
CA SER A 896 -3.15 -27.29 -17.11
C SER A 896 -2.24 -26.09 -17.43
N LEU A 897 -1.55 -25.52 -16.45
CA LEU A 897 -0.60 -24.43 -16.62
C LEU A 897 0.81 -24.91 -16.99
N LYS A 898 1.03 -26.22 -17.15
CA LYS A 898 2.34 -26.80 -17.48
C LYS A 898 2.99 -26.12 -18.68
N GLU A 899 2.29 -26.05 -19.81
CA GLU A 899 2.83 -25.48 -21.06
C GLU A 899 3.10 -23.96 -20.93
N GLU A 900 2.22 -23.24 -20.26
CA GLU A 900 2.38 -21.80 -20.03
C GLU A 900 3.54 -21.50 -19.06
N CYS A 901 3.70 -22.30 -18.00
CA CYS A 901 4.82 -22.15 -17.08
C CYS A 901 6.16 -22.54 -17.74
N GLN A 902 6.18 -23.56 -18.59
CA GLN A 902 7.33 -23.91 -19.43
C GLN A 902 7.67 -22.77 -20.40
N ARG A 903 6.66 -22.17 -21.06
CA ARG A 903 6.84 -21.02 -21.95
C ARG A 903 7.42 -19.81 -21.23
N GLN A 904 6.95 -19.52 -20.01
CA GLN A 904 7.47 -18.44 -19.17
C GLN A 904 8.91 -18.70 -18.71
N MET A 905 9.24 -19.94 -18.36
CA MET A 905 10.61 -20.35 -18.03
C MET A 905 11.55 -20.17 -19.24
N LEU A 906 11.13 -20.59 -20.43
CA LEU A 906 11.91 -20.41 -21.67
C LEU A 906 12.04 -18.95 -22.08
N ALA A 907 11.01 -18.13 -21.84
CA ALA A 907 11.09 -16.68 -22.06
C ALA A 907 12.13 -16.03 -21.15
N ALA A 908 12.15 -16.38 -19.86
CA ALA A 908 13.17 -15.89 -18.93
C ALA A 908 14.59 -16.33 -19.33
N ALA A 909 14.75 -17.59 -19.78
CA ALA A 909 16.04 -18.09 -20.27
C ALA A 909 16.52 -17.34 -21.53
N HIS A 910 15.60 -16.99 -22.42
CA HIS A 910 15.89 -16.23 -23.63
C HIS A 910 16.31 -14.79 -23.32
N THR A 911 15.64 -14.13 -22.36
CA THR A 911 16.05 -12.80 -21.87
C THR A 911 17.48 -12.82 -21.34
N LEU A 912 17.81 -13.81 -20.49
CA LEU A 912 19.16 -13.98 -19.96
C LEU A 912 20.23 -14.14 -21.07
N ALA A 913 19.91 -14.89 -22.13
CA ALA A 913 20.82 -15.03 -23.28
C ALA A 913 20.98 -13.72 -24.07
N MET A 914 19.91 -12.95 -24.24
CA MET A 914 19.94 -11.66 -24.92
C MET A 914 20.78 -10.65 -24.14
N ASP A 915 20.59 -10.57 -22.83
CA ASP A 915 21.35 -9.65 -21.99
C ASP A 915 22.82 -10.07 -21.84
N SER A 916 23.12 -11.37 -21.96
CA SER A 916 24.50 -11.86 -22.04
C SER A 916 25.19 -11.39 -23.32
N LYS A 917 24.44 -11.27 -24.43
CA LYS A 917 24.93 -10.68 -25.68
C LYS A 917 25.09 -9.15 -25.56
N ASN A 918 24.14 -8.48 -24.90
CA ASN A 918 24.25 -7.04 -24.63
C ASN A 918 25.50 -6.72 -23.77
N LEU A 919 25.84 -7.59 -22.81
CA LEU A 919 27.08 -7.49 -22.04
C LEU A 919 28.32 -7.61 -22.92
N LEU A 920 28.34 -8.54 -23.87
CA LEU A 920 29.44 -8.66 -24.83
C LEU A 920 29.58 -7.40 -25.68
N ASP A 921 28.46 -6.85 -26.18
CA ASP A 921 28.47 -5.62 -26.97
C ASP A 921 28.99 -4.43 -26.15
N ALA A 922 28.62 -4.33 -24.87
CA ALA A 922 29.14 -3.31 -23.94
C ALA A 922 30.64 -3.48 -23.68
N VAL A 923 31.11 -4.72 -23.48
CA VAL A 923 32.53 -5.04 -23.30
C VAL A 923 33.34 -4.73 -24.56
N ASP A 924 32.81 -5.05 -25.74
CA ASP A 924 33.47 -4.76 -27.02
C ASP A 924 33.57 -3.24 -27.28
N GLN A 925 32.50 -2.49 -27.00
CA GLN A 925 32.54 -1.02 -27.04
C GLN A 925 33.56 -0.46 -26.04
N ALA A 926 33.71 -1.07 -24.87
CA ALA A 926 34.72 -0.70 -23.89
C ALA A 926 36.14 -0.95 -24.41
N ARG A 927 36.39 -2.11 -25.02
CA ARG A 927 37.69 -2.49 -25.60
C ARG A 927 38.09 -1.57 -26.75
N VAL A 928 37.14 -1.21 -27.62
CA VAL A 928 37.34 -0.25 -28.72
C VAL A 928 37.74 1.13 -28.19
N ARG A 929 37.04 1.64 -27.16
CA ARG A 929 37.35 2.95 -26.56
C ARG A 929 38.69 2.95 -25.81
N ALA A 930 39.15 1.81 -25.31
CA ALA A 930 40.42 1.66 -24.61
C ALA A 930 41.63 1.41 -25.53
N ASN A 931 41.46 1.41 -26.87
CA ASN A 931 42.49 1.04 -27.86
C ASN A 931 43.11 -0.37 -27.62
N LEU A 932 42.36 -1.29 -27.00
CA LEU A 932 42.80 -2.66 -26.69
C LEU A 932 42.50 -3.68 -27.81
N VAL A 933 41.93 -3.22 -28.92
CA VAL A 933 41.51 -4.08 -30.04
C VAL A 933 42.70 -4.40 -30.93
N LYS A 934 43.07 -5.69 -31.02
CA LYS A 934 43.95 -6.16 -32.09
C LYS A 934 43.14 -6.24 -33.40
N PRO A 935 43.52 -5.51 -34.46
CA PRO A 935 42.95 -5.75 -35.77
C PRO A 935 43.33 -7.16 -36.24
N ARG A 936 42.40 -7.84 -36.93
CA ARG A 936 42.59 -9.18 -37.49
C ARG A 936 43.90 -9.22 -38.30
N PRO A 937 44.83 -10.17 -38.05
CA PRO A 937 46.01 -10.30 -38.89
C PRO A 937 45.57 -10.61 -40.32
N ALA A 938 46.07 -9.84 -41.28
CA ALA A 938 45.86 -10.10 -42.71
C ALA A 938 46.58 -11.41 -43.07
N SER A 939 45.87 -12.53 -43.03
CA SER A 939 46.33 -13.77 -43.66
C SER A 939 45.89 -13.76 -45.12
N CYS A 940 46.88 -13.53 -45.97
CA CYS A 940 47.06 -13.96 -47.34
C CYS A 940 45.82 -14.44 -48.10
N ASP A 941 45.43 -13.65 -49.10
CA ASP A 941 44.87 -14.17 -50.34
C ASP A 941 45.82 -15.24 -50.89
N ALA A 942 45.39 -16.50 -50.87
CA ALA A 942 45.94 -17.55 -51.71
C ALA A 942 44.87 -18.64 -51.93
N GLU A 943 44.45 -18.72 -53.20
CA GLU A 943 44.00 -19.90 -53.94
C GLU A 943 42.57 -20.40 -53.73
N ASP A 944 41.72 -19.88 -54.63
CA ASP A 944 40.83 -20.62 -55.52
C ASP A 944 41.20 -22.11 -55.71
N SER A 945 40.26 -23.02 -55.41
CA SER A 945 39.91 -24.17 -56.26
C SER A 945 38.79 -24.98 -55.61
N GLY A 946 37.80 -25.34 -56.42
CA GLY A 946 36.57 -26.03 -56.01
C GLY A 946 36.71 -27.51 -55.68
N ASP A 947 35.72 -28.01 -54.95
CA ASP A 947 34.73 -29.00 -55.40
C ASP A 947 33.54 -29.01 -54.43
#